data_AF-A0A948GCR1-F1
#
_entry.id   AF-A0A948GCR1-F1
#
_cell.length_a   1.000
_cell.length_b   1.000
_cell.length_c   1.000
_cell.angle_alpha   90.00
_cell.angle_beta   90.00
_cell.angle_gamma   90.00
#
_symmetry.space_group_name_H-M   'P 1'
#
loop_
_entity.id
_entity.type
_entity.pdbx_description
1 polymer ?
#
loop_
_entity_poly.entity_id
_entity_poly.type
_entity_poly.pdbx_seq_one_letter_code
_entity_poly.pdbx_strand_id
1 'polypeptide(L)'
;MRGYKRPAVSGKARMVAAVLAAAALCAGFLPAGAGTSARAQTPNGGATFDFFSMYPEQYVAPQAGELSTFMPLDVRNIGQASGEVGLVPSCDSGYFKVGVDNPKLTPKGEDGVASTRVAVECEKGTPEDTVGWIKVIGTRGEEAHHIWLKCTALDSRPLLQTSRGIPFTGQGYLDPELQEYVGDPVVWHLSAKNEGASDETYELGSRADFPCKVTWKDINGKVIRNAKVNGRTRNLLFSKPYEMSVEVVPTEPLPRNEVKEVTLLLGPGKYTEETSEVKVSLVNPGMLFCLNDLGGLKPRAHQVMPGEQTSFILHVTNLEADSQDIKLTVEEDAEGWDVKPESGDIKGLAPGKTDEVVVRATAPGAAPAGERLGITVTAKSTSGRTETSRLAAEVTDVRNIYYWSIDSMDPEYLYLDEKGTGPGKDGDWLMPETQAFLSEGTNYTDARVYLPSATDMNHTNALAGTYTGTMGVYMVGGTFKGFGPHDETLSGPNTLDLLRYGPDGLPVERMYEVAKQQTGGKATTGFWSNKNWLADLEAERSVDIEGTSEKHPLFYKPPYKYSAAGDPQTDTDPEDRLSANIKCAFHSNNTRAVLIPTLLGQFDLVVGTRLLSAPLSLFFGKNPGLHAEDRYLADGFFRSLEEEDPDVSYVNIADLDNTGHFTGASWPQNEWKKGKDSPSDDTDIYSPWMRRDECFDIAREADVLFGEFLDKLKERGVYDNSIVVVLSDHGMENAKDPKDGYEAIDLRSVLRDRGYLRHEDYEEVGGTAMNCLWVLKPERAADIQKVLEEYTVTDQVLGPVKPLTVLNRQEMLDGKDFGEAGRVRPRELYSEWWINHPDSDNGEEWPDLFVFPLYNYQTLAHGDALASGINNVGIGFGINVPESVQFGLPGIHGGLQTAYVPLVFKAPAGTDAYAPGRVYDREVEIGDIAPTIYEIMGWPAPGCVDGKPLP
;
A
#
# COMPACT_ATOMS: atom_id res chain seq x y z
N MET A 1 60.35 -2.65 -23.28
CA MET A 1 60.29 -3.66 -24.35
C MET A 1 59.71 -4.95 -23.81
N ARG A 2 58.44 -5.24 -24.12
CA ARG A 2 57.81 -6.54 -24.43
C ARG A 2 56.31 -6.34 -24.28
N GLY A 3 55.66 -6.17 -25.42
CA GLY A 3 54.24 -5.84 -25.53
C GLY A 3 53.35 -7.05 -25.33
N TYR A 4 52.20 -6.82 -24.70
CA TYR A 4 51.05 -7.70 -24.71
C TYR A 4 49.93 -7.01 -25.50
N LYS A 5 49.65 -7.51 -26.70
CA LYS A 5 48.48 -7.13 -27.50
C LYS A 5 47.24 -7.86 -26.92
N ARG A 6 46.20 -7.12 -26.54
CA ARG A 6 44.86 -7.67 -26.31
C ARG A 6 44.22 -8.04 -27.65
N PRO A 7 43.58 -9.21 -27.81
CA PRO A 7 42.73 -9.46 -28.96
C PRO A 7 41.37 -8.77 -28.75
N ALA A 8 40.96 -7.98 -29.74
CA ALA A 8 39.61 -7.51 -29.87
C ALA A 8 38.81 -8.58 -30.62
N VAL A 9 37.88 -9.26 -29.94
CA VAL A 9 36.78 -10.01 -30.57
C VAL A 9 35.52 -9.91 -29.69
N SER A 10 34.39 -9.67 -30.34
CA SER A 10 33.05 -9.40 -29.80
C SER A 10 32.49 -10.52 -28.90
N GLY A 11 32.49 -10.29 -27.59
CA GLY A 11 31.83 -11.18 -26.61
C GLY A 11 30.30 -11.12 -26.63
N LYS A 12 29.71 -10.00 -27.08
CA LYS A 12 28.25 -9.80 -27.06
C LYS A 12 27.48 -10.79 -27.96
N ALA A 13 27.99 -11.11 -29.14
CA ALA A 13 27.29 -12.00 -30.09
C ALA A 13 27.26 -13.48 -29.64
N ARG A 14 28.31 -13.97 -28.97
CA ARG A 14 28.35 -15.35 -28.44
C ARG A 14 27.50 -15.53 -27.20
N MET A 15 27.39 -14.49 -26.37
CA MET A 15 26.52 -14.51 -25.19
C MET A 15 25.04 -14.50 -25.61
N VAL A 16 24.67 -13.67 -26.60
CA VAL A 16 23.29 -13.65 -27.15
C VAL A 16 22.92 -15.00 -27.80
N ALA A 17 23.83 -15.62 -28.55
CA ALA A 17 23.56 -16.94 -29.15
C ALA A 17 23.46 -18.08 -28.11
N ALA A 18 24.25 -18.03 -27.03
CA ALA A 18 24.16 -19.01 -25.94
C ALA A 18 22.89 -18.82 -25.09
N VAL A 19 22.44 -17.59 -24.90
CA VAL A 19 21.19 -17.26 -24.20
C VAL A 19 19.96 -17.69 -25.02
N LEU A 20 19.96 -17.46 -26.35
CA LEU A 20 18.89 -17.92 -27.24
C LEU A 20 18.83 -19.46 -27.32
N ALA A 21 19.98 -20.14 -27.28
CA ALA A 21 20.04 -21.59 -27.22
C ALA A 21 19.52 -22.14 -25.88
N ALA A 22 19.79 -21.47 -24.76
CA ALA A 22 19.26 -21.82 -23.44
C ALA A 22 17.74 -21.63 -23.36
N ALA A 23 17.20 -20.54 -23.91
CA ALA A 23 15.75 -20.30 -23.98
C ALA A 23 15.00 -21.37 -24.82
N ALA A 24 15.62 -21.85 -25.91
CA ALA A 24 15.08 -22.94 -26.71
C ALA A 24 15.19 -24.32 -26.01
N LEU A 25 16.19 -24.53 -25.16
CA LEU A 25 16.39 -25.78 -24.39
C LEU A 25 15.50 -25.86 -23.14
N CYS A 26 15.13 -24.73 -22.53
CA CYS A 26 14.22 -24.69 -21.37
C CYS A 26 12.76 -25.03 -21.71
N ALA A 27 12.38 -25.05 -22.99
CA ALA A 27 11.05 -25.51 -23.41
C ALA A 27 10.87 -27.05 -23.29
N GLY A 28 11.95 -27.81 -23.08
CA GLY A 28 11.95 -29.28 -23.17
C GLY A 28 11.96 -30.08 -21.86
N PHE A 29 11.89 -29.46 -20.68
CA PHE A 29 11.94 -30.17 -19.40
C PHE A 29 10.72 -29.86 -18.53
N LEU A 30 9.77 -30.79 -18.49
CA LEU A 30 8.69 -30.87 -17.49
C LEU A 30 8.89 -32.15 -16.67
N PRO A 31 8.83 -32.12 -15.33
CA PRO A 31 8.41 -33.29 -14.58
C PRO A 31 6.88 -33.38 -14.62
N ALA A 32 6.39 -34.59 -14.89
CA ALA A 32 4.98 -34.95 -14.88
C ALA A 32 4.53 -35.39 -13.48
N GLY A 33 3.32 -34.98 -13.09
CA GLY A 33 2.37 -35.78 -12.32
C GLY A 33 2.29 -35.53 -10.82
N ALA A 34 1.52 -34.54 -10.41
CA ALA A 34 0.66 -34.71 -9.24
C ALA A 34 -0.51 -35.62 -9.67
N GLY A 35 -0.92 -36.57 -8.82
CA GLY A 35 -1.87 -37.62 -9.18
C GLY A 35 -3.23 -37.06 -9.57
N THR A 36 -3.66 -37.30 -10.81
CA THR A 36 -5.00 -36.94 -11.27
C THR A 36 -6.01 -37.94 -10.71
N SER A 37 -6.90 -37.47 -9.84
CA SER A 37 -8.14 -38.18 -9.52
C SER A 37 -9.00 -38.24 -10.78
N ALA A 38 -9.65 -39.37 -11.04
CA ALA A 38 -10.49 -39.54 -12.22
C ALA A 38 -11.66 -38.54 -12.19
N ARG A 39 -11.63 -37.54 -13.07
CA ARG A 39 -12.65 -36.48 -13.16
C ARG A 39 -13.96 -37.02 -13.74
N ALA A 40 -15.07 -36.77 -13.05
CA ALA A 40 -16.39 -37.04 -13.58
C ALA A 40 -16.70 -36.07 -14.74
N GLN A 41 -17.20 -36.59 -15.86
CA GLN A 41 -17.72 -35.75 -16.95
C GLN A 41 -18.88 -34.90 -16.42
N THR A 42 -18.83 -33.59 -16.63
CA THR A 42 -19.91 -32.68 -16.25
C THR A 42 -21.16 -32.99 -17.10
N PRO A 43 -22.33 -33.16 -16.49
CA PRO A 43 -23.57 -33.48 -17.23
C PRO A 43 -24.09 -32.39 -18.18
N ASN A 44 -23.52 -31.17 -18.14
CA ASN A 44 -24.16 -29.95 -18.65
C ASN A 44 -23.31 -29.12 -19.64
N GLY A 45 -22.75 -29.72 -20.69
CA GLY A 45 -22.26 -28.96 -21.85
C GLY A 45 -21.27 -27.81 -21.56
N GLY A 46 -20.38 -27.99 -20.57
CA GLY A 46 -19.33 -27.02 -20.24
C GLY A 46 -18.30 -26.89 -21.36
N ALA A 47 -17.47 -25.85 -21.29
CA ALA A 47 -16.40 -25.61 -22.25
C ALA A 47 -15.43 -26.81 -22.31
N THR A 48 -14.94 -27.11 -23.51
CA THR A 48 -13.98 -28.17 -23.80
C THR A 48 -12.60 -27.63 -24.15
N PHE A 49 -12.47 -26.32 -24.35
CA PHE A 49 -11.19 -25.63 -24.47
C PHE A 49 -11.29 -24.18 -23.97
N ASP A 50 -10.14 -23.59 -23.71
CA ASP A 50 -10.02 -22.17 -23.39
C ASP A 50 -8.78 -21.55 -24.03
N PHE A 51 -8.65 -20.24 -23.85
CA PHE A 51 -7.54 -19.43 -24.34
C PHE A 51 -6.65 -18.93 -23.21
N PHE A 52 -5.40 -18.68 -23.55
CA PHE A 52 -4.44 -18.00 -22.68
C PHE A 52 -3.45 -17.19 -23.52
N SER A 53 -3.15 -15.96 -23.10
CA SER A 53 -2.05 -15.17 -23.66
C SER A 53 -1.12 -14.71 -22.57
N MET A 54 0.18 -14.92 -22.77
CA MET A 54 1.20 -14.44 -21.83
C MET A 54 1.33 -12.90 -21.85
N TYR A 55 1.03 -12.27 -22.99
CA TYR A 55 1.15 -10.83 -23.19
C TYR A 55 -0.07 -10.36 -24.00
N PRO A 56 -1.23 -10.16 -23.34
CA PRO A 56 -2.46 -9.80 -24.03
C PRO A 56 -2.43 -8.36 -24.58
N GLU A 57 -1.48 -7.53 -24.13
CA GLU A 57 -1.30 -6.15 -24.60
C GLU A 57 0.08 -5.92 -25.24
N GLN A 58 0.10 -5.12 -26.30
CA GLN A 58 1.27 -4.76 -27.09
C GLN A 58 1.26 -3.31 -27.55
N TYR A 59 2.44 -2.78 -27.83
CA TYR A 59 2.61 -1.44 -28.39
C TYR A 59 3.35 -1.51 -29.74
N VAL A 60 3.03 -0.58 -30.63
CA VAL A 60 3.72 -0.35 -31.91
C VAL A 60 4.02 1.13 -32.08
N ALA A 61 5.09 1.45 -32.79
CA ALA A 61 5.56 2.82 -33.01
C ALA A 61 5.57 3.14 -34.52
N PRO A 62 4.40 3.47 -35.11
CA PRO A 62 4.28 3.65 -36.55
C PRO A 62 5.14 4.77 -37.13
N GLN A 63 5.35 5.87 -36.41
CA GLN A 63 6.17 6.99 -36.89
C GLN A 63 7.67 6.65 -36.89
N ALA A 64 8.13 5.84 -35.93
CA ALA A 64 9.47 5.29 -35.87
C ALA A 64 9.70 4.13 -36.85
N GLY A 65 8.63 3.63 -37.49
CA GLY A 65 8.68 2.56 -38.48
C GLY A 65 8.57 1.15 -37.89
N GLU A 66 8.21 1.02 -36.61
CA GLU A 66 7.91 -0.26 -35.98
C GLU A 66 6.45 -0.64 -36.20
N LEU A 67 6.17 -1.14 -37.40
CA LEU A 67 4.82 -1.39 -37.89
C LEU A 67 4.27 -2.78 -37.56
N SER A 68 5.00 -3.63 -36.83
CA SER A 68 4.52 -4.97 -36.53
C SER A 68 4.92 -5.48 -35.16
N THR A 69 4.00 -6.20 -34.54
CA THR A 69 4.18 -6.92 -33.28
C THR A 69 3.46 -8.27 -33.33
N PHE A 70 3.57 -9.06 -32.28
CA PHE A 70 2.81 -10.30 -32.14
C PHE A 70 2.50 -10.58 -30.67
N MET A 71 1.43 -11.35 -30.43
CA MET A 71 1.06 -11.83 -29.10
C MET A 71 1.04 -13.36 -29.12
N PRO A 72 1.67 -14.04 -28.13
CA PRO A 72 1.55 -15.49 -28.01
C PRO A 72 0.11 -15.85 -27.62
N LEU A 73 -0.41 -16.92 -28.21
CA LEU A 73 -1.74 -17.42 -27.90
C LEU A 73 -1.69 -18.94 -27.72
N ASP A 74 -2.16 -19.40 -26.58
CA ASP A 74 -2.31 -20.81 -26.25
C ASP A 74 -3.78 -21.19 -26.28
N VAL A 75 -4.07 -22.36 -26.86
CA VAL A 75 -5.34 -23.07 -26.76
C VAL A 75 -5.12 -24.28 -25.87
N ARG A 76 -5.91 -24.41 -24.80
CA ARG A 76 -5.75 -25.48 -23.83
C ARG A 76 -7.00 -26.35 -23.78
N ASN A 77 -6.85 -27.68 -23.70
CA ASN A 77 -7.99 -28.59 -23.54
C ASN A 77 -8.54 -28.54 -22.13
N ILE A 78 -9.86 -28.60 -22.00
CA ILE A 78 -10.56 -28.87 -20.75
C ILE A 78 -11.04 -30.33 -20.78
N GLY A 79 -10.56 -31.12 -19.81
CA GLY A 79 -10.84 -32.56 -19.75
C GLY A 79 -10.29 -33.35 -20.95
N GLN A 80 -10.96 -34.45 -21.30
CA GLN A 80 -10.52 -35.41 -22.32
C GLN A 80 -10.95 -35.03 -23.76
N ALA A 81 -11.22 -33.76 -24.00
CA ALA A 81 -11.65 -33.30 -25.31
C ALA A 81 -10.55 -33.51 -26.37
N SER A 82 -10.97 -33.83 -27.59
CA SER A 82 -10.06 -34.01 -28.72
C SER A 82 -10.65 -33.35 -29.95
N GLY A 83 -9.78 -32.85 -30.82
CA GLY A 83 -10.18 -32.18 -32.03
C GLY A 83 -9.33 -30.96 -32.33
N GLU A 84 -9.54 -30.43 -33.53
CA GLU A 84 -8.93 -29.19 -33.98
C GLU A 84 -9.76 -28.00 -33.49
N VAL A 85 -9.09 -26.97 -32.99
CA VAL A 85 -9.67 -25.66 -32.70
C VAL A 85 -9.29 -24.73 -33.84
N GLY A 86 -10.27 -24.27 -34.60
CA GLY A 86 -10.10 -23.29 -35.66
C GLY A 86 -10.10 -21.88 -35.09
N LEU A 87 -9.11 -21.06 -35.45
CA LEU A 87 -8.89 -19.71 -34.94
C LEU A 87 -9.15 -18.67 -36.03
N VAL A 88 -9.94 -17.65 -35.68
CA VAL A 88 -10.26 -16.52 -36.55
C VAL A 88 -9.99 -15.22 -35.80
N PRO A 89 -8.89 -14.50 -36.12
CA PRO A 89 -8.66 -13.17 -35.56
C PRO A 89 -9.49 -12.12 -36.30
N SER A 90 -9.88 -11.07 -35.58
CA SER A 90 -10.47 -9.85 -36.12
C SER A 90 -10.02 -8.66 -35.28
N CYS A 91 -9.97 -7.47 -35.87
CA CYS A 91 -9.68 -6.23 -35.14
C CYS A 91 -10.80 -5.22 -35.38
N ASP A 92 -11.18 -4.49 -34.34
CA ASP A 92 -12.21 -3.44 -34.40
C ASP A 92 -11.71 -2.15 -35.07
N SER A 93 -10.40 -1.95 -35.12
CA SER A 93 -9.74 -0.80 -35.72
C SER A 93 -9.27 -1.09 -37.15
N GLY A 94 -9.62 -0.20 -38.08
CA GLY A 94 -9.19 -0.28 -39.48
C GLY A 94 -7.69 -0.02 -39.71
N TYR A 95 -6.98 0.42 -38.68
CA TYR A 95 -5.55 0.74 -38.73
C TYR A 95 -4.64 -0.47 -38.49
N PHE A 96 -5.20 -1.59 -38.02
CA PHE A 96 -4.47 -2.79 -37.70
C PHE A 96 -4.94 -3.97 -38.55
N LYS A 97 -3.99 -4.70 -39.13
CA LYS A 97 -4.21 -5.97 -39.81
C LYS A 97 -3.77 -7.08 -38.90
N VAL A 98 -4.63 -8.08 -38.71
CA VAL A 98 -4.36 -9.18 -37.79
C VAL A 98 -4.39 -10.53 -38.50
N GLY A 99 -3.51 -11.43 -38.08
CA GLY A 99 -3.41 -12.78 -38.59
C GLY A 99 -2.99 -13.74 -37.48
N VAL A 100 -3.19 -15.05 -37.72
CA VAL A 100 -2.70 -16.10 -36.83
C VAL A 100 -1.79 -17.04 -37.63
N ASP A 101 -0.57 -17.27 -37.15
CA ASP A 101 0.43 -18.08 -37.86
C ASP A 101 -0.07 -19.52 -38.14
N ASN A 102 -0.73 -20.14 -37.16
CA ASN A 102 -1.38 -21.44 -37.26
C ASN A 102 -2.87 -21.31 -36.89
N PRO A 103 -3.80 -21.14 -37.86
CA PRO A 103 -5.21 -20.91 -37.58
C PRO A 103 -5.97 -22.19 -37.15
N LYS A 104 -5.26 -23.30 -36.96
CA LYS A 104 -5.81 -24.61 -36.61
C LYS A 104 -4.86 -25.26 -35.61
N LEU A 105 -5.31 -25.41 -34.37
CA LEU A 105 -4.51 -25.98 -33.28
C LEU A 105 -5.15 -27.27 -32.78
N THR A 106 -4.34 -28.25 -32.40
CA THR A 106 -4.82 -29.51 -31.83
C THR A 106 -4.10 -29.74 -30.50
N PRO A 107 -4.68 -29.26 -29.38
CA PRO A 107 -4.14 -29.56 -28.07
C PRO A 107 -4.31 -31.07 -27.82
N LYS A 108 -3.24 -31.73 -27.35
CA LYS A 108 -3.20 -33.20 -27.22
C LYS A 108 -3.22 -33.62 -25.76
N GLY A 109 -4.14 -34.52 -25.43
CA GLY A 109 -4.29 -35.07 -24.08
C GLY A 109 -5.17 -34.22 -23.19
N GLU A 110 -5.41 -34.72 -21.98
CA GLU A 110 -6.01 -33.98 -20.88
C GLU A 110 -5.08 -32.82 -20.51
N ASP A 111 -5.62 -31.61 -20.45
CA ASP A 111 -4.86 -30.36 -20.27
C ASP A 111 -3.77 -30.11 -21.33
N GLY A 112 -3.92 -30.73 -22.51
CA GLY A 112 -3.05 -30.47 -23.64
C GLY A 112 -3.05 -28.99 -24.02
N VAL A 113 -1.87 -28.44 -24.30
CA VAL A 113 -1.69 -27.05 -24.76
C VAL A 113 -1.16 -27.06 -26.19
N ALA A 114 -1.72 -26.20 -27.05
CA ALA A 114 -1.18 -25.90 -28.36
C ALA A 114 -1.01 -24.39 -28.53
N SER A 115 0.16 -23.96 -28.99
CA SER A 115 0.52 -22.54 -29.06
C SER A 115 0.56 -22.03 -30.51
N THR A 116 0.23 -20.76 -30.69
CA THR A 116 0.36 -19.99 -31.94
C THR A 116 0.77 -18.54 -31.62
N ARG A 117 0.82 -17.71 -32.65
CA ARG A 117 1.04 -16.26 -32.52
C ARG A 117 -0.06 -15.52 -33.27
N VAL A 118 -0.55 -14.45 -32.65
CA VAL A 118 -1.40 -13.45 -33.29
C VAL A 118 -0.49 -12.34 -33.79
N ALA A 119 -0.27 -12.29 -35.11
CA ALA A 119 0.52 -11.25 -35.75
C ALA A 119 -0.34 -10.00 -35.97
N VAL A 120 0.23 -8.83 -35.67
CA VAL A 120 -0.43 -7.53 -35.84
C VAL A 120 0.48 -6.64 -36.68
N GLU A 121 -0.08 -6.08 -37.75
CA GLU A 121 0.57 -5.08 -38.60
C GLU A 121 -0.21 -3.76 -38.50
N CYS A 122 0.46 -2.69 -38.12
CA CYS A 122 -0.08 -1.34 -38.00
C CYS A 122 0.24 -0.53 -39.26
N GLU A 123 -0.71 0.27 -39.75
CA GLU A 123 -0.46 1.16 -40.87
C GLU A 123 0.47 2.32 -40.48
N LYS A 124 1.34 2.76 -41.39
CA LYS A 124 2.32 3.83 -41.09
C LYS A 124 1.67 5.18 -40.73
N GLY A 125 0.44 5.41 -41.19
CA GLY A 125 -0.31 6.64 -40.95
C GLY A 125 -1.28 6.57 -39.77
N THR A 126 -1.18 5.54 -38.91
CA THR A 126 -2.03 5.39 -37.73
C THR A 126 -1.77 6.53 -36.73
N PRO A 127 -2.81 7.24 -36.28
CA PRO A 127 -2.67 8.25 -35.23
C PRO A 127 -2.15 7.69 -33.91
N GLU A 128 -1.43 8.50 -33.13
CA GLU A 128 -1.08 8.18 -31.74
C GLU A 128 -2.33 7.84 -30.91
N ASP A 129 -2.17 7.00 -29.89
CA ASP A 129 -3.22 6.45 -29.02
C ASP A 129 -4.31 5.66 -29.74
N THR A 130 -4.16 5.34 -31.03
CA THR A 130 -5.09 4.43 -31.68
C THR A 130 -4.93 3.05 -31.06
N VAL A 131 -5.98 2.59 -30.38
CA VAL A 131 -6.07 1.23 -29.84
C VAL A 131 -6.75 0.34 -30.88
N GLY A 132 -6.15 -0.82 -31.15
CA GLY A 132 -6.75 -1.92 -31.88
C GLY A 132 -7.04 -3.06 -30.93
N TRP A 133 -8.33 -3.34 -30.70
CA TRP A 133 -8.77 -4.49 -29.94
C TRP A 133 -8.96 -5.67 -30.88
N ILE A 134 -8.36 -6.79 -30.52
CA ILE A 134 -8.17 -7.94 -31.38
C ILE A 134 -8.91 -9.12 -30.77
N LYS A 135 -10.06 -9.44 -31.34
CA LYS A 135 -10.84 -10.61 -30.94
C LYS A 135 -10.36 -11.83 -31.69
N VAL A 136 -9.91 -12.85 -30.97
CA VAL A 136 -9.63 -14.17 -31.55
C VAL A 136 -10.75 -15.13 -31.15
N ILE A 137 -11.48 -15.63 -32.15
CA ILE A 137 -12.54 -16.63 -31.93
C ILE A 137 -11.98 -18.02 -32.22
N GLY A 138 -12.11 -18.92 -31.25
CA GLY A 138 -11.83 -20.34 -31.39
C GLY A 138 -13.09 -21.12 -31.62
N THR A 139 -13.04 -22.15 -32.47
CA THR A 139 -14.19 -23.03 -32.74
C THR A 139 -13.78 -24.49 -32.72
N ARG A 140 -14.55 -25.32 -32.01
CA ARG A 140 -14.42 -26.79 -31.99
C ARG A 140 -15.80 -27.42 -32.17
N GLY A 141 -16.12 -27.84 -33.39
CA GLY A 141 -17.48 -28.27 -33.70
C GLY A 141 -18.43 -27.07 -33.64
N GLU A 142 -19.45 -27.13 -32.78
CA GLU A 142 -20.41 -26.03 -32.56
C GLU A 142 -20.02 -25.11 -31.39
N GLU A 143 -19.03 -25.52 -30.58
CA GLU A 143 -18.51 -24.74 -29.46
C GLU A 143 -17.62 -23.61 -29.99
N ALA A 144 -17.83 -22.40 -29.46
CA ALA A 144 -17.03 -21.23 -29.79
C ALA A 144 -16.72 -20.41 -28.54
N HIS A 145 -15.47 -19.99 -28.42
CA HIS A 145 -14.96 -19.17 -27.33
C HIS A 145 -14.13 -18.01 -27.89
N HIS A 146 -13.84 -17.01 -27.08
CA HIS A 146 -12.99 -15.90 -27.52
C HIS A 146 -11.95 -15.49 -26.48
N ILE A 147 -10.99 -14.70 -26.96
CA ILE A 147 -10.09 -13.88 -26.14
C ILE A 147 -9.91 -12.53 -26.83
N TRP A 148 -9.82 -11.48 -26.03
CA TRP A 148 -9.43 -10.16 -26.51
C TRP A 148 -7.95 -9.91 -26.23
N LEU A 149 -7.32 -9.26 -27.20
CA LEU A 149 -5.95 -8.78 -27.10
C LEU A 149 -5.94 -7.30 -27.50
N LYS A 150 -4.93 -6.55 -27.05
CA LYS A 150 -4.85 -5.09 -27.21
C LYS A 150 -3.55 -4.71 -27.90
N CYS A 151 -3.63 -3.88 -28.93
CA CYS A 151 -2.46 -3.27 -29.55
C CYS A 151 -2.63 -1.75 -29.61
N THR A 152 -1.71 -1.01 -29.02
CA THR A 152 -1.75 0.46 -28.99
C THR A 152 -0.67 1.04 -29.91
N ALA A 153 -1.07 1.91 -30.82
CA ALA A 153 -0.14 2.72 -31.61
C ALA A 153 0.30 3.94 -30.77
N LEU A 154 1.48 3.85 -30.16
CA LEU A 154 2.06 4.92 -29.36
C LEU A 154 3.57 4.93 -29.57
N ASP A 155 4.06 5.89 -30.32
CA ASP A 155 5.49 6.04 -30.60
C ASP A 155 6.25 6.49 -29.35
N SER A 156 5.74 7.51 -28.66
CA SER A 156 6.45 8.20 -27.58
C SER A 156 5.50 9.04 -26.72
N ARG A 157 5.60 8.91 -25.39
CA ARG A 157 4.88 9.75 -24.42
C ARG A 157 5.77 9.98 -23.20
N PRO A 158 6.23 11.22 -22.94
CA PRO A 158 7.06 11.49 -21.78
C PRO A 158 6.25 11.30 -20.49
N LEU A 159 6.87 10.75 -19.46
CA LEU A 159 6.36 10.77 -18.10
C LEU A 159 7.49 11.19 -17.16
N LEU A 160 7.27 12.26 -16.42
CA LEU A 160 8.17 12.81 -15.40
C LEU A 160 7.50 12.64 -14.05
N GLN A 161 8.26 12.15 -13.08
CA GLN A 161 7.80 11.96 -11.70
C GLN A 161 8.97 12.17 -10.72
N THR A 162 8.67 12.43 -9.45
CA THR A 162 9.66 12.34 -8.37
C THR A 162 10.20 10.91 -8.26
N SER A 163 11.41 10.78 -7.70
CA SER A 163 12.13 9.51 -7.69
C SER A 163 12.74 9.15 -6.35
N ARG A 164 12.70 7.86 -6.05
CA ARG A 164 13.46 7.21 -4.97
C ARG A 164 14.91 6.90 -5.37
N GLY A 165 15.24 7.15 -6.63
CA GLY A 165 16.49 6.75 -7.26
C GLY A 165 16.53 5.26 -7.60
N ILE A 166 17.73 4.78 -7.93
CA ILE A 166 17.94 3.39 -8.37
C ILE A 166 17.71 2.44 -7.18
N PRO A 167 16.89 1.38 -7.31
CA PRO A 167 16.68 0.41 -6.23
C PRO A 167 18.00 -0.06 -5.60
N PHE A 168 18.02 -0.17 -4.26
CA PHE A 168 19.17 -0.52 -3.42
C PHE A 168 20.31 0.51 -3.31
N THR A 169 20.42 1.47 -4.24
CA THR A 169 21.60 2.38 -4.32
C THR A 169 21.26 3.87 -4.32
N GLY A 170 20.05 4.24 -4.77
CA GLY A 170 19.47 5.59 -4.67
C GLY A 170 19.04 5.93 -3.25
N GLN A 171 18.46 7.10 -3.02
CA GLN A 171 18.09 7.55 -1.68
C GLN A 171 17.01 6.69 -1.01
N GLY A 172 16.13 6.07 -1.80
CA GLY A 172 15.14 5.12 -1.34
C GLY A 172 13.81 5.74 -0.89
N TYR A 173 13.67 7.08 -0.91
CA TYR A 173 12.47 7.85 -0.58
C TYR A 173 12.23 8.98 -1.60
N LEU A 174 11.01 9.53 -1.64
CA LEU A 174 10.69 10.69 -2.48
C LEU A 174 11.11 11.98 -1.77
N ASP A 175 11.70 12.93 -2.51
CA ASP A 175 11.91 14.26 -1.95
C ASP A 175 10.56 14.94 -1.71
N PRO A 176 10.41 15.70 -0.61
CA PRO A 176 9.14 16.34 -0.29
C PRO A 176 8.80 17.39 -1.36
N GLU A 177 7.51 17.51 -1.66
CA GLU A 177 7.03 18.49 -2.65
C GLU A 177 7.37 19.92 -2.22
N LEU A 178 7.28 20.22 -0.92
CA LEU A 178 7.66 21.50 -0.34
C LEU A 178 9.00 21.37 0.40
N GLN A 179 10.00 22.17 -0.01
CA GLN A 179 11.30 22.25 0.65
C GLN A 179 11.63 23.67 1.11
N GLU A 180 12.45 23.79 2.15
CA GLU A 180 12.92 25.09 2.62
C GLU A 180 14.07 25.63 1.77
N TYR A 181 14.06 26.94 1.53
CA TYR A 181 15.20 27.65 0.92
C TYR A 181 15.82 28.61 1.93
N VAL A 182 16.95 28.20 2.49
CA VAL A 182 17.74 28.97 3.48
C VAL A 182 19.04 29.53 2.88
N GLY A 183 19.15 29.55 1.55
CA GLY A 183 20.29 30.10 0.80
C GLY A 183 21.02 29.07 -0.07
N ASP A 184 20.92 27.78 0.27
CA ASP A 184 21.53 26.69 -0.50
C ASP A 184 20.61 26.16 -1.62
N PRO A 185 21.17 25.61 -2.72
CA PRO A 185 20.35 25.01 -3.77
C PRO A 185 19.44 23.90 -3.23
N VAL A 186 18.15 23.99 -3.59
CA VAL A 186 17.17 22.95 -3.27
C VAL A 186 17.22 21.88 -4.35
N VAL A 187 17.23 20.60 -3.96
CA VAL A 187 17.42 19.48 -4.88
C VAL A 187 16.21 18.55 -4.84
N TRP A 188 15.71 18.17 -6.02
CA TRP A 188 14.76 17.07 -6.18
C TRP A 188 15.32 15.99 -7.10
N HIS A 189 15.09 14.75 -6.75
CA HIS A 189 15.39 13.57 -7.55
C HIS A 189 14.16 13.19 -8.36
N LEU A 190 14.39 12.96 -9.66
CA LEU A 190 13.34 12.77 -10.65
C LEU A 190 13.65 11.56 -11.52
N SER A 191 12.59 10.96 -12.04
CA SER A 191 12.65 9.84 -12.95
C SER A 191 11.94 10.22 -14.24
N ALA A 192 12.65 10.15 -15.37
CA ALA A 192 12.04 10.28 -16.70
C ALA A 192 11.75 8.90 -17.28
N LYS A 193 10.55 8.74 -17.82
CA LYS A 193 10.03 7.53 -18.45
C LYS A 193 9.48 7.86 -19.85
N ASN A 194 9.25 6.82 -20.64
CA ASN A 194 8.58 6.92 -21.93
C ASN A 194 7.52 5.83 -22.06
N GLU A 195 6.25 6.22 -22.09
CA GLU A 195 5.14 5.28 -22.18
C GLU A 195 4.90 4.74 -23.59
N GLY A 196 5.54 5.31 -24.61
CA GLY A 196 5.49 4.81 -25.99
C GLY A 196 6.53 3.72 -26.29
N ALA A 197 6.43 3.12 -27.47
CA ALA A 197 7.24 1.96 -27.85
C ALA A 197 8.65 2.28 -28.35
N SER A 198 8.94 3.51 -28.79
CA SER A 198 10.25 3.88 -29.34
C SER A 198 11.17 4.55 -28.33
N ASP A 199 12.46 4.28 -28.40
CA ASP A 199 13.46 5.10 -27.70
C ASP A 199 13.36 6.57 -28.13
N GLU A 200 13.46 7.48 -27.17
CA GLU A 200 13.32 8.91 -27.39
C GLU A 200 14.32 9.74 -26.58
N THR A 201 14.57 10.98 -27.01
CA THR A 201 15.28 11.99 -26.24
C THR A 201 14.37 13.20 -26.04
N TYR A 202 13.98 13.45 -24.79
CA TYR A 202 13.12 14.57 -24.43
C TYR A 202 13.94 15.79 -24.00
N GLU A 203 13.48 16.98 -24.35
CA GLU A 203 14.02 18.23 -23.81
C GLU A 203 13.66 18.37 -22.32
N LEU A 204 14.57 18.97 -21.52
CA LEU A 204 14.32 19.29 -20.12
C LEU A 204 14.09 20.78 -19.98
N GLY A 205 13.03 21.17 -19.28
CA GLY A 205 12.62 22.56 -19.11
C GLY A 205 12.06 22.86 -17.73
N SER A 206 11.81 24.14 -17.45
CA SER A 206 11.17 24.56 -16.20
C SER A 206 10.43 25.88 -16.37
N ARG A 207 9.40 26.09 -15.55
CA ARG A 207 8.65 27.34 -15.40
C ARG A 207 8.56 27.68 -13.91
N ALA A 208 8.71 28.94 -13.55
CA ALA A 208 8.55 29.42 -12.18
C ALA A 208 7.94 30.84 -12.22
N ASP A 209 7.14 31.18 -11.22
CA ASP A 209 6.53 32.52 -11.07
C ASP A 209 7.48 33.53 -10.39
N PHE A 210 8.68 33.11 -10.03
CA PHE A 210 9.74 33.92 -9.44
C PHE A 210 11.08 33.73 -10.16
N PRO A 211 11.99 34.71 -10.12
CA PRO A 211 13.33 34.57 -10.69
C PRO A 211 14.13 33.47 -10.00
N CYS A 212 14.46 32.42 -10.75
CA CYS A 212 15.32 31.33 -10.28
C CYS A 212 16.21 30.77 -11.39
N LYS A 213 17.26 30.07 -10.97
CA LYS A 213 18.12 29.25 -11.82
C LYS A 213 17.80 27.78 -11.57
N VAL A 214 17.44 27.07 -12.63
CA VAL A 214 17.18 25.63 -12.60
C VAL A 214 18.30 24.89 -13.34
N THR A 215 18.91 23.89 -12.69
CA THR A 215 20.02 23.10 -13.23
C THR A 215 19.73 21.61 -13.15
N TRP A 216 19.63 20.95 -14.30
CA TRP A 216 19.40 19.51 -14.41
C TRP A 216 20.72 18.73 -14.41
N LYS A 217 20.79 17.63 -13.67
CA LYS A 217 21.98 16.78 -13.55
C LYS A 217 21.64 15.29 -13.70
N ASP A 218 22.52 14.53 -14.35
CA ASP A 218 22.43 13.07 -14.36
C ASP A 218 22.89 12.47 -13.01
N ILE A 219 22.75 11.15 -12.85
CA ILE A 219 23.21 10.41 -11.65
C ILE A 219 24.71 10.57 -11.32
N ASN A 220 25.53 11.09 -12.24
CA ASN A 220 26.95 11.37 -12.02
C ASN A 220 27.21 12.86 -11.72
N GLY A 221 26.15 13.66 -11.53
CA GLY A 221 26.22 15.09 -11.27
C GLY A 221 26.53 15.93 -12.53
N LYS A 222 26.55 15.34 -13.72
CA LYS A 222 26.84 16.08 -14.96
C LYS A 222 25.60 16.85 -15.41
N VAL A 223 25.77 18.13 -15.71
CA VAL A 223 24.68 18.97 -16.23
C VAL A 223 24.19 18.44 -17.58
N ILE A 224 22.87 18.26 -17.69
CA ILE A 224 22.17 17.79 -18.87
C ILE A 224 21.11 18.80 -19.33
N ARG A 225 20.64 18.66 -20.57
CA ARG A 225 19.54 19.48 -21.15
C ARG A 225 18.46 18.62 -21.79
N ASN A 226 18.70 17.32 -21.85
CA ASN A 226 17.79 16.33 -22.40
C ASN A 226 17.99 15.02 -21.64
N ALA A 227 16.93 14.22 -21.60
CA ALA A 227 16.93 12.89 -21.05
C ALA A 227 16.67 11.89 -22.18
N LYS A 228 17.58 10.93 -22.37
CA LYS A 228 17.35 9.82 -23.30
C LYS A 228 16.73 8.66 -22.54
N VAL A 229 15.51 8.30 -22.91
CA VAL A 229 14.71 7.25 -22.29
C VAL A 229 14.35 6.20 -23.32
N ASN A 230 14.33 4.94 -22.88
CA ASN A 230 13.95 3.84 -23.75
C ASN A 230 12.43 3.70 -23.80
N GLY A 231 11.90 3.34 -24.96
CA GLY A 231 10.49 3.01 -25.09
C GLY A 231 10.15 1.66 -24.44
N ARG A 232 8.86 1.38 -24.32
CA ARG A 232 8.30 0.06 -24.02
C ARG A 232 8.67 -0.90 -25.15
N THR A 233 9.46 -1.93 -24.90
CA THR A 233 9.76 -2.94 -25.94
C THR A 233 8.56 -3.89 -26.14
N ARG A 234 8.57 -4.69 -27.21
CA ARG A 234 7.48 -5.64 -27.59
C ARG A 234 7.13 -6.72 -26.57
N ASN A 235 7.84 -6.80 -25.44
CA ASN A 235 7.42 -7.65 -24.31
C ASN A 235 7.44 -6.88 -22.99
N LEU A 236 7.49 -5.54 -23.04
CA LEU A 236 7.52 -4.63 -21.90
C LEU A 236 6.30 -3.73 -21.97
N LEU A 237 5.58 -3.64 -20.86
CA LEU A 237 4.76 -2.46 -20.60
C LEU A 237 5.47 -1.45 -19.69
N PHE A 238 6.76 -1.68 -19.39
CA PHE A 238 7.55 -0.80 -18.53
C PHE A 238 8.75 -0.19 -19.27
N SER A 239 8.88 1.13 -19.20
CA SER A 239 10.07 1.84 -19.66
C SER A 239 11.12 1.90 -18.56
N LYS A 240 12.35 1.50 -18.87
CA LYS A 240 13.46 1.66 -17.91
C LYS A 240 13.62 3.16 -17.58
N PRO A 241 13.44 3.56 -16.31
CA PRO A 241 13.54 4.96 -15.94
C PRO A 241 14.95 5.51 -16.14
N TYR A 242 15.02 6.79 -16.50
CA TYR A 242 16.23 7.59 -16.50
C TYR A 242 16.25 8.48 -15.25
N GLU A 243 17.04 8.08 -14.27
CA GLU A 243 17.19 8.79 -13.01
C GLU A 243 18.06 10.05 -13.16
N MET A 244 17.63 11.14 -12.56
CA MET A 244 18.30 12.45 -12.59
C MET A 244 17.94 13.28 -11.36
N SER A 245 18.56 14.45 -11.22
CA SER A 245 18.18 15.44 -10.22
C SER A 245 18.09 16.84 -10.82
N VAL A 246 17.34 17.71 -10.16
CA VAL A 246 17.21 19.12 -10.49
C VAL A 246 17.57 19.98 -9.28
N GLU A 247 18.39 21.00 -9.51
CA GLU A 247 18.72 22.01 -8.52
C GLU A 247 17.99 23.31 -8.85
N VAL A 248 17.26 23.86 -7.88
CA VAL A 248 16.60 25.15 -7.98
C VAL A 248 17.27 26.14 -7.03
N VAL A 249 17.64 27.30 -7.56
CA VAL A 249 18.22 28.40 -6.79
C VAL A 249 17.46 29.69 -7.11
N PRO A 250 16.63 30.22 -6.19
CA PRO A 250 16.10 31.57 -6.29
C PRO A 250 17.23 32.59 -6.55
N THR A 251 17.06 33.45 -7.55
CA THR A 251 18.05 34.51 -7.85
C THR A 251 17.74 35.82 -7.14
N GLU A 252 16.58 35.90 -6.51
CA GLU A 252 16.14 37.00 -5.67
C GLU A 252 15.64 36.45 -4.32
N PRO A 253 15.72 37.22 -3.22
CA PRO A 253 15.17 36.80 -1.94
C PRO A 253 13.67 36.52 -2.05
N LEU A 254 13.24 35.37 -1.55
CA LEU A 254 11.83 35.02 -1.53
C LEU A 254 11.12 35.70 -0.36
N PRO A 255 9.83 36.06 -0.52
CA PRO A 255 9.01 36.48 0.59
C PRO A 255 8.96 35.40 1.67
N ARG A 256 8.98 35.82 2.94
CA ARG A 256 8.92 34.90 4.09
C ARG A 256 7.54 34.23 4.15
N ASN A 257 7.53 32.93 4.44
CA ASN A 257 6.33 32.08 4.56
C ASN A 257 5.43 32.05 3.31
N GLU A 258 5.92 32.51 2.15
CA GLU A 258 5.18 32.42 0.89
C GLU A 258 5.69 31.22 0.09
N VAL A 259 4.80 30.28 -0.20
CA VAL A 259 5.10 29.11 -1.04
C VAL A 259 5.26 29.57 -2.49
N LYS A 260 6.33 29.12 -3.13
CA LYS A 260 6.66 29.41 -4.52
C LYS A 260 6.77 28.12 -5.32
N GLU A 261 6.11 28.07 -6.47
CA GLU A 261 6.02 26.85 -7.27
C GLU A 261 7.02 26.89 -8.44
N VAL A 262 7.63 25.73 -8.70
CA VAL A 262 8.43 25.46 -9.90
C VAL A 262 7.80 24.28 -10.62
N THR A 263 7.35 24.50 -11.85
CA THR A 263 6.92 23.43 -12.75
C THR A 263 8.11 22.94 -13.56
N LEU A 264 8.48 21.68 -13.37
CA LEU A 264 9.56 20.97 -14.05
C LEU A 264 8.98 20.22 -15.25
N LEU A 265 9.66 20.26 -16.40
CA LEU A 265 9.12 19.77 -17.67
C LEU A 265 10.02 18.72 -18.31
N LEU A 266 9.39 17.68 -18.87
CA LEU A 266 9.99 16.67 -19.74
C LEU A 266 9.24 16.64 -21.08
N GLY A 267 9.93 16.99 -22.15
CA GLY A 267 9.38 17.09 -23.51
C GLY A 267 9.57 18.49 -24.10
N PRO A 268 9.28 18.67 -25.40
CA PRO A 268 8.83 17.65 -26.34
C PRO A 268 9.95 16.66 -26.73
N GLY A 269 9.59 15.63 -27.49
CA GLY A 269 10.51 14.65 -28.08
C GLY A 269 10.55 14.75 -29.61
N LYS A 270 11.29 13.85 -30.27
CA LYS A 270 11.31 13.76 -31.74
C LYS A 270 9.97 13.29 -32.31
N TYR A 271 9.29 12.35 -31.65
CA TYR A 271 8.04 11.72 -32.12
C TYR A 271 6.78 12.23 -31.42
N THR A 272 6.90 13.16 -30.46
CA THR A 272 5.76 13.69 -29.71
C THR A 272 5.98 15.15 -29.33
N GLU A 273 4.91 15.94 -29.42
CA GLU A 273 4.86 17.32 -28.92
C GLU A 273 4.39 17.39 -27.46
N GLU A 274 3.97 16.25 -26.88
CA GLU A 274 3.53 16.18 -25.49
C GLU A 274 4.67 16.55 -24.52
N THR A 275 4.28 17.11 -23.38
CA THR A 275 5.17 17.40 -22.26
C THR A 275 4.57 16.85 -20.98
N SER A 276 5.38 16.15 -20.19
CA SER A 276 5.03 15.80 -18.80
C SER A 276 5.54 16.87 -17.86
N GLU A 277 4.78 17.12 -16.80
CA GLU A 277 5.17 18.09 -15.77
C GLU A 277 5.14 17.50 -14.36
N VAL A 278 6.05 18.00 -13.52
CA VAL A 278 6.05 17.77 -12.07
C VAL A 278 6.12 19.15 -11.41
N LYS A 279 5.26 19.38 -10.43
CA LYS A 279 5.27 20.61 -9.63
C LYS A 279 6.02 20.34 -8.33
N VAL A 280 6.95 21.22 -8.02
CA VAL A 280 7.63 21.26 -6.72
C VAL A 280 7.55 22.65 -6.16
N SER A 281 7.67 22.77 -4.86
CA SER A 281 7.45 24.02 -4.13
C SER A 281 8.59 24.30 -3.18
N LEU A 282 8.83 25.59 -2.98
CA LEU A 282 9.82 26.05 -2.02
C LEU A 282 9.30 27.21 -1.20
N VAL A 283 9.75 27.28 0.05
CA VAL A 283 9.36 28.32 1.01
C VAL A 283 10.62 28.91 1.64
N ASN A 284 10.62 30.23 1.85
CA ASN A 284 11.60 30.85 2.72
C ASN A 284 11.02 30.95 4.14
N PRO A 285 11.45 30.10 5.09
CA PRO A 285 10.95 30.13 6.47
C PRO A 285 11.37 31.40 7.23
N GLY A 286 12.42 32.09 6.77
CA GLY A 286 13.04 33.19 7.50
C GLY A 286 14.04 32.70 8.55
N MET A 287 14.49 33.62 9.41
CA MET A 287 15.37 33.33 10.54
C MET A 287 14.60 32.68 11.69
N LEU A 288 13.30 32.95 11.82
CA LEU A 288 12.44 32.37 12.84
C LEU A 288 11.20 31.78 12.18
N PHE A 289 10.96 30.49 12.32
CA PHE A 289 9.83 29.81 11.71
C PHE A 289 9.11 28.92 12.72
N CYS A 290 7.79 28.86 12.59
CA CYS A 290 6.95 27.90 13.28
C CYS A 290 5.81 27.58 12.31
N LEU A 291 5.48 26.30 12.15
CA LEU A 291 4.43 25.90 11.23
C LEU A 291 3.08 26.56 11.55
N ASN A 292 2.79 26.68 12.85
CA ASN A 292 1.56 27.26 13.41
C ASN A 292 1.65 28.75 13.72
N ASP A 293 2.64 29.46 13.17
CA ASP A 293 2.62 30.93 13.16
C ASP A 293 1.30 31.41 12.52
N LEU A 294 0.61 32.35 13.15
CA LEU A 294 -0.62 32.97 12.64
C LEU A 294 -0.39 33.74 11.33
N GLY A 295 0.87 33.99 10.94
CA GLY A 295 1.28 34.43 9.61
C GLY A 295 2.10 33.40 8.82
N GLY A 296 2.08 32.14 9.24
CA GLY A 296 2.85 31.02 8.70
C GLY A 296 2.08 30.17 7.68
N LEU A 297 2.53 28.91 7.54
CA LEU A 297 2.00 27.97 6.55
C LEU A 297 0.67 27.33 6.98
N LYS A 298 0.50 27.05 8.29
CA LYS A 298 -0.73 26.50 8.86
C LYS A 298 -1.20 27.36 10.04
N PRO A 299 -1.68 28.59 9.80
CA PRO A 299 -2.02 29.52 10.87
C PRO A 299 -3.24 29.03 11.68
N ARG A 300 -3.01 28.59 12.92
CA ARG A 300 -4.08 28.17 13.84
C ARG A 300 -3.69 28.34 15.31
N ALA A 301 -4.69 28.25 16.19
CA ALA A 301 -4.45 28.15 17.61
C ALA A 301 -4.52 26.68 18.03
N HIS A 302 -3.56 26.21 18.83
CA HIS A 302 -3.64 24.88 19.44
C HIS A 302 -4.83 24.85 20.41
N GLN A 303 -5.56 23.73 20.45
CA GLN A 303 -6.67 23.55 21.39
C GLN A 303 -6.12 22.81 22.62
N VAL A 304 -6.41 23.29 23.83
CA VAL A 304 -5.88 22.72 25.07
C VAL A 304 -6.94 22.74 26.17
N MET A 305 -7.07 21.69 26.98
CA MET A 305 -8.01 21.73 28.10
C MET A 305 -7.44 22.50 29.31
N PRO A 306 -8.29 22.94 30.26
CA PRO A 306 -7.81 23.61 31.47
C PRO A 306 -6.78 22.79 32.25
N GLY A 307 -5.61 23.38 32.51
CA GLY A 307 -4.51 22.75 33.24
C GLY A 307 -3.54 21.93 32.40
N GLU A 308 -3.86 21.69 31.12
CA GLU A 308 -3.00 20.95 30.19
C GLU A 308 -1.94 21.83 29.54
N GLN A 309 -0.97 21.18 28.90
CA GLN A 309 0.13 21.84 28.21
C GLN A 309 0.11 21.57 26.71
N THR A 310 0.34 22.64 25.95
CA THR A 310 0.72 22.60 24.53
C THR A 310 2.17 23.07 24.36
N SER A 311 2.79 22.72 23.24
CA SER A 311 4.10 23.19 22.82
C SER A 311 4.06 23.80 21.42
N PHE A 312 5.06 24.63 21.12
CA PHE A 312 5.35 25.14 19.79
C PHE A 312 6.83 24.97 19.54
N ILE A 313 7.19 24.40 18.39
CA ILE A 313 8.59 24.28 17.98
C ILE A 313 8.93 25.47 17.07
N LEU A 314 9.93 26.23 17.51
CA LEU A 314 10.50 27.34 16.76
C LEU A 314 11.78 26.86 16.09
N HIS A 315 11.79 26.90 14.76
CA HIS A 315 12.95 26.67 13.93
C HIS A 315 13.70 27.99 13.76
N VAL A 316 14.92 28.05 14.29
CA VAL A 316 15.74 29.27 14.25
C VAL A 316 16.93 29.05 13.33
N THR A 317 16.92 29.69 12.17
CA THR A 317 17.94 29.52 11.13
C THR A 317 18.85 30.73 11.06
N ASN A 318 20.17 30.51 11.07
CA ASN A 318 21.12 31.58 10.76
C ASN A 318 21.19 31.80 9.23
N LEU A 319 20.58 32.89 8.77
CA LEU A 319 20.58 33.29 7.35
C LEU A 319 21.74 34.23 6.99
N GLU A 320 22.63 34.52 7.93
CA GLU A 320 23.80 35.36 7.74
C GLU A 320 25.05 34.54 7.35
N ALA A 321 26.03 35.21 6.73
CA ALA A 321 27.25 34.57 6.24
C ALA A 321 28.26 34.19 7.33
N ASP A 322 28.07 34.71 8.55
CA ASP A 322 28.91 34.46 9.73
C ASP A 322 28.07 33.80 10.82
N SER A 323 28.71 33.06 11.73
CA SER A 323 28.03 32.52 12.91
C SER A 323 27.35 33.62 13.74
N GLN A 324 26.14 33.37 14.22
CA GLN A 324 25.35 34.35 14.99
C GLN A 324 24.99 33.82 16.38
N ASP A 325 24.94 34.73 17.36
CA ASP A 325 24.13 34.49 18.55
C ASP A 325 22.73 35.05 18.28
N ILE A 326 21.69 34.26 18.59
CA ILE A 326 20.31 34.64 18.38
C ILE A 326 19.61 34.69 19.74
N LYS A 327 19.20 35.90 20.11
CA LYS A 327 18.42 36.14 21.32
C LYS A 327 16.94 35.94 21.02
N LEU A 328 16.28 35.13 21.85
CA LEU A 328 14.84 34.95 21.80
C LEU A 328 14.16 35.75 22.92
N THR A 329 13.01 36.34 22.62
CA THR A 329 12.17 37.03 23.60
C THR A 329 10.73 36.59 23.38
N VAL A 330 10.08 36.10 24.44
CA VAL A 330 8.72 35.59 24.42
C VAL A 330 7.85 36.59 25.19
N GLU A 331 6.79 37.07 24.55
CA GLU A 331 5.80 37.99 25.12
C GLU A 331 4.41 37.34 25.03
N GLU A 332 3.67 37.30 26.13
CA GLU A 332 2.30 36.78 26.21
C GLU A 332 1.29 37.92 26.45
N ASP A 333 0.05 37.74 25.98
CA ASP A 333 -1.02 38.74 26.13
C ASP A 333 -2.17 38.35 27.09
N ALA A 334 -2.09 37.17 27.71
CA ALA A 334 -3.11 36.64 28.62
C ALA A 334 -2.57 36.44 30.05
N GLU A 335 -3.36 36.83 31.05
CA GLU A 335 -3.00 36.66 32.47
C GLU A 335 -3.30 35.23 32.94
N GLY A 336 -2.35 34.61 33.66
CA GLY A 336 -2.56 33.33 34.34
C GLY A 336 -2.08 32.09 33.56
N TRP A 337 -1.75 32.24 32.28
CA TRP A 337 -1.04 31.21 31.51
C TRP A 337 0.41 31.11 31.98
N ASP A 338 0.99 29.91 31.93
CA ASP A 338 2.42 29.69 32.20
C ASP A 338 3.14 29.41 30.88
N VAL A 339 3.77 30.43 30.31
CA VAL A 339 4.52 30.33 29.05
C VAL A 339 6.03 30.35 29.32
N LYS A 340 6.72 29.29 28.90
CA LYS A 340 8.17 29.13 29.12
C LYS A 340 8.87 28.59 27.87
N PRO A 341 9.91 29.27 27.37
CA PRO A 341 10.85 28.62 26.46
C PRO A 341 11.70 27.60 27.24
N GLU A 342 11.89 26.40 26.70
CA GLU A 342 12.72 25.36 27.33
C GLU A 342 14.21 25.73 27.33
N SER A 343 14.66 26.42 26.29
CA SER A 343 16.03 26.86 26.11
C SER A 343 16.12 28.40 25.98
N GLY A 344 17.28 28.94 26.35
CA GLY A 344 17.55 30.38 26.25
C GLY A 344 18.08 30.79 24.86
N ASP A 345 18.85 31.88 24.81
CA ASP A 345 19.52 32.33 23.59
C ASP A 345 20.35 31.22 22.93
N ILE A 346 20.28 31.11 21.60
CA ILE A 346 21.16 30.26 20.80
C ILE A 346 22.50 30.97 20.60
N LYS A 347 23.62 30.26 20.80
CA LYS A 347 24.97 30.82 20.70
C LYS A 347 25.76 30.21 19.55
N GLY A 348 26.39 31.05 18.74
CA GLY A 348 27.32 30.65 17.69
C GLY A 348 26.71 29.78 16.58
N LEU A 349 25.41 29.93 16.28
CA LEU A 349 24.73 29.17 15.24
C LEU A 349 25.42 29.43 13.89
N ALA A 350 25.92 28.38 13.23
CA ALA A 350 26.70 28.52 11.99
C ALA A 350 25.81 28.93 10.80
N PRO A 351 26.37 29.57 9.75
CA PRO A 351 25.63 29.94 8.54
C PRO A 351 24.86 28.77 7.94
N GLY A 352 23.58 29.00 7.61
CA GLY A 352 22.68 27.98 7.04
C GLY A 352 22.29 26.86 8.01
N LYS A 353 22.67 26.94 9.29
CA LYS A 353 22.22 25.98 10.30
C LYS A 353 20.94 26.46 10.97
N THR A 354 20.08 25.48 11.23
CA THR A 354 18.84 25.61 12.00
C THR A 354 19.04 24.94 13.37
N ASP A 355 18.56 25.58 14.41
CA ASP A 355 18.42 25.04 15.76
C ASP A 355 16.95 25.15 16.18
N GLU A 356 16.52 24.35 17.16
CA GLU A 356 15.12 24.28 17.56
C GLU A 356 14.95 24.79 19.00
N VAL A 357 13.90 25.58 19.22
CA VAL A 357 13.50 26.05 20.55
C VAL A 357 12.04 25.75 20.79
N VAL A 358 11.76 24.98 21.84
CA VAL A 358 10.40 24.66 22.25
C VAL A 358 9.87 25.74 23.19
N VAL A 359 8.70 26.27 22.88
CA VAL A 359 7.92 27.13 23.78
C VAL A 359 6.74 26.35 24.30
N ARG A 360 6.68 26.11 25.61
CA ARG A 360 5.55 25.45 26.27
C ARG A 360 4.59 26.48 26.83
N ALA A 361 3.30 26.20 26.71
CA ALA A 361 2.23 27.01 27.29
C ALA A 361 1.27 26.09 28.05
N THR A 362 1.04 26.38 29.33
CA THR A 362 0.08 25.64 30.16
C THR A 362 -1.15 26.51 30.43
N ALA A 363 -2.33 25.97 30.15
CA ALA A 363 -3.60 26.64 30.37
C ALA A 363 -3.92 26.75 31.87
N PRO A 364 -4.52 27.86 32.35
CA PRO A 364 -4.99 27.93 33.72
C PRO A 364 -6.00 26.82 34.03
N GLY A 365 -5.86 26.13 35.16
CA GLY A 365 -6.72 24.98 35.51
C GLY A 365 -8.22 25.29 35.70
N ALA A 366 -8.61 26.56 35.69
CA ALA A 366 -10.00 27.01 35.77
C ALA A 366 -10.41 27.92 34.59
N ALA A 367 -9.61 27.97 33.53
CA ALA A 367 -9.93 28.77 32.36
C ALA A 367 -11.20 28.24 31.66
N PRO A 368 -12.14 29.10 31.26
CA PRO A 368 -13.30 28.68 30.48
C PRO A 368 -12.91 28.39 29.02
N ALA A 369 -13.65 27.50 28.37
CA ALA A 369 -13.53 27.26 26.93
C ALA A 369 -13.68 28.58 26.14
N GLY A 370 -12.82 28.75 25.13
CA GLY A 370 -12.69 29.96 24.31
C GLY A 370 -11.77 31.03 24.88
N GLU A 371 -11.23 30.88 26.10
CA GLU A 371 -10.13 31.72 26.56
C GLU A 371 -8.90 31.51 25.66
N ARG A 372 -8.26 32.60 25.25
CA ARG A 372 -7.21 32.56 24.24
C ARG A 372 -5.92 33.19 24.75
N LEU A 373 -4.81 32.53 24.45
CA LEU A 373 -3.45 33.02 24.63
C LEU A 373 -2.88 33.41 23.27
N GLY A 374 -2.39 34.63 23.16
CA GLY A 374 -1.49 35.06 22.10
C GLY A 374 -0.04 35.10 22.62
N ILE A 375 0.88 34.54 21.84
CA ILE A 375 2.32 34.57 22.13
C ILE A 375 3.02 35.24 20.96
N THR A 376 3.82 36.26 21.24
CA THR A 376 4.75 36.84 20.25
C THR A 376 6.17 36.44 20.61
N VAL A 377 6.81 35.68 19.71
CA VAL A 377 8.22 35.34 19.86
C VAL A 377 9.05 36.17 18.91
N THR A 378 10.05 36.87 19.44
CA THR A 378 11.00 37.69 18.68
C THR A 378 12.38 37.06 18.72
N ALA A 379 12.94 36.76 17.54
CA ALA A 379 14.33 36.37 17.38
C ALA A 379 15.15 37.57 16.92
N LYS A 380 16.29 37.82 17.57
CA LYS A 380 17.22 38.89 17.21
C LYS A 380 18.66 38.39 17.16
N SER A 381 19.27 38.44 15.98
CA SER A 381 20.67 38.04 15.79
C SER A 381 21.65 39.13 16.22
N THR A 382 22.91 38.75 16.42
CA THR A 382 24.03 39.66 16.70
C THR A 382 24.30 40.67 15.59
N SER A 383 23.94 40.36 14.35
CA SER A 383 24.00 41.28 13.21
C SER A 383 22.93 42.39 13.28
N GLY A 384 21.90 42.19 14.12
CA GLY A 384 20.77 43.09 14.29
C GLY A 384 19.52 42.67 13.51
N ARG A 385 19.57 41.58 12.73
CA ARG A 385 18.37 41.01 12.09
C ARG A 385 17.35 40.66 13.17
N THR A 386 16.08 41.00 12.93
CA THR A 386 14.99 40.74 13.88
C THR A 386 13.80 40.17 13.11
N GLU A 387 13.25 39.06 13.59
CA GLU A 387 12.04 38.45 13.06
C GLU A 387 11.09 38.05 14.18
N THR A 388 9.80 37.98 13.87
CA THR A 388 8.75 37.66 14.82
C THR A 388 7.89 36.52 14.30
N SER A 389 7.42 35.68 15.22
CA SER A 389 6.40 34.65 15.02
C SER A 389 5.27 34.90 16.00
N ARG A 390 4.02 34.75 15.57
CA ARG A 390 2.83 34.92 16.41
C ARG A 390 2.16 33.58 16.58
N LEU A 391 2.13 33.05 17.78
CA LEU A 391 1.54 31.76 18.11
C LEU A 391 0.23 32.00 18.88
N ALA A 392 -0.62 30.99 18.93
CA ALA A 392 -1.81 31.03 19.77
C ALA A 392 -2.19 29.67 20.34
N ALA A 393 -2.77 29.69 21.53
CA ALA A 393 -3.48 28.57 22.12
C ALA A 393 -4.88 29.04 22.55
N GLU A 394 -5.85 28.14 22.54
CA GLU A 394 -7.23 28.41 22.93
C GLU A 394 -7.75 27.27 23.79
N VAL A 395 -8.40 27.61 24.91
CA VAL A 395 -8.96 26.62 25.82
C VAL A 395 -10.16 25.95 25.18
N THR A 396 -10.22 24.63 25.24
CA THR A 396 -11.34 23.83 24.73
C THR A 396 -11.93 22.94 25.83
N ASP A 397 -13.18 22.52 25.65
CA ASP A 397 -13.81 21.44 26.41
C ASP A 397 -13.81 20.11 25.65
N VAL A 398 -13.28 20.11 24.42
CA VAL A 398 -13.12 18.93 23.58
C VAL A 398 -11.83 18.21 23.96
N ARG A 399 -11.96 16.92 24.24
CA ARG A 399 -10.88 16.01 24.60
C ARG A 399 -10.16 15.48 23.36
N ASN A 400 -8.87 15.22 23.47
CA ASN A 400 -8.11 14.55 22.43
C ASN A 400 -8.52 13.09 22.27
N ILE A 401 -8.46 12.59 21.03
CA ILE A 401 -8.76 11.21 20.65
C ILE A 401 -7.54 10.66 19.92
N TYR A 402 -6.98 9.57 20.43
CA TYR A 402 -5.83 8.90 19.85
C TYR A 402 -6.16 7.44 19.53
N TYR A 403 -5.94 7.04 18.28
CA TYR A 403 -5.94 5.65 17.86
C TYR A 403 -4.50 5.20 17.63
N TRP A 404 -4.13 4.08 18.26
CA TRP A 404 -2.87 3.39 18.09
C TRP A 404 -3.15 2.00 17.55
N SER A 405 -2.95 1.82 16.25
CA SER A 405 -3.23 0.57 15.55
C SER A 405 -1.92 -0.17 15.33
N ILE A 406 -1.85 -1.42 15.77
CA ILE A 406 -0.74 -2.32 15.43
C ILE A 406 -1.29 -3.27 14.37
N ASP A 407 -0.95 -3.01 13.11
CA ASP A 407 -1.51 -3.67 11.94
C ASP A 407 -1.23 -5.18 11.97
N SER A 408 -2.23 -6.01 11.63
CA SER A 408 -2.12 -7.48 11.63
C SER A 408 -1.83 -8.13 12.99
N MET A 409 -2.05 -7.44 14.11
CA MET A 409 -1.75 -7.97 15.44
C MET A 409 -2.86 -8.89 15.94
N ASP A 410 -2.52 -10.15 16.20
CA ASP A 410 -3.37 -11.07 16.97
C ASP A 410 -3.25 -10.78 18.49
N PRO A 411 -4.35 -10.85 19.28
CA PRO A 411 -4.31 -10.68 20.73
C PRO A 411 -3.29 -11.54 21.47
N GLU A 412 -2.96 -12.73 20.96
CA GLU A 412 -2.04 -13.65 21.62
C GLU A 412 -0.65 -13.04 21.83
N TYR A 413 -0.20 -12.12 20.96
CA TYR A 413 1.08 -11.41 21.15
C TYR A 413 1.18 -10.71 22.52
N LEU A 414 0.08 -10.19 23.06
CA LEU A 414 0.02 -9.53 24.38
C LEU A 414 0.29 -10.49 25.55
N TYR A 415 0.09 -11.79 25.32
CA TYR A 415 0.14 -12.81 26.36
C TYR A 415 1.34 -13.74 26.21
N LEU A 416 2.25 -13.47 25.26
CA LEU A 416 3.49 -14.20 25.10
C LEU A 416 4.55 -13.76 26.11
N ASP A 417 5.45 -14.69 26.45
CA ASP A 417 6.67 -14.39 27.20
C ASP A 417 7.66 -13.54 26.36
N GLU A 418 8.68 -12.96 27.00
CA GLU A 418 9.67 -12.10 26.32
C GLU A 418 10.30 -12.78 25.09
N LYS A 419 10.35 -14.12 25.08
CA LYS A 419 10.94 -14.94 24.00
C LYS A 419 9.92 -15.41 22.96
N GLY A 420 8.64 -15.14 23.16
CA GLY A 420 7.56 -15.65 22.32
C GLY A 420 7.33 -17.16 22.43
N THR A 421 7.92 -17.87 23.41
CA THR A 421 7.93 -19.35 23.45
C THR A 421 6.85 -19.97 24.34
N GLY A 422 6.05 -19.16 25.01
CA GLY A 422 5.05 -19.62 25.96
C GLY A 422 4.23 -18.46 26.51
N PRO A 423 3.32 -18.74 27.45
CA PRO A 423 2.57 -17.70 28.13
C PRO A 423 3.51 -16.83 28.98
N GLY A 424 3.40 -15.52 28.83
CA GLY A 424 4.13 -14.54 29.59
C GLY A 424 3.64 -14.40 31.03
N LYS A 425 4.34 -13.57 31.78
CA LYS A 425 4.03 -13.22 33.19
C LYS A 425 4.66 -11.87 33.54
N ASP A 426 4.28 -11.31 34.67
CA ASP A 426 4.85 -10.05 35.17
C ASP A 426 6.39 -10.03 35.12
N GLY A 427 6.92 -9.05 34.37
CA GLY A 427 8.37 -8.86 34.14
C GLY A 427 8.98 -9.74 33.06
N ASP A 428 8.17 -10.46 32.30
CA ASP A 428 8.55 -11.43 31.26
C ASP A 428 7.44 -11.48 30.19
N TRP A 429 6.99 -10.31 29.73
CA TRP A 429 6.01 -10.14 28.65
C TRP A 429 6.76 -9.77 27.37
N LEU A 430 6.27 -10.22 26.22
CA LEU A 430 6.76 -9.75 24.91
C LEU A 430 6.51 -8.26 24.70
N MET A 431 5.33 -7.79 25.13
CA MET A 431 4.85 -6.42 24.98
C MET A 431 4.48 -5.81 26.35
N PRO A 432 5.48 -5.56 27.21
CA PRO A 432 5.24 -5.13 28.59
C PRO A 432 4.49 -3.80 28.74
N GLU A 433 4.70 -2.82 27.87
CA GLU A 433 4.06 -1.49 27.97
C GLU A 433 2.56 -1.57 27.64
N THR A 434 2.23 -2.28 26.56
CA THR A 434 0.86 -2.55 26.14
C THR A 434 0.13 -3.44 27.16
N GLN A 435 0.84 -4.41 27.74
CA GLN A 435 0.30 -5.24 28.81
C GLN A 435 -0.02 -4.41 30.06
N ALA A 436 0.88 -3.50 30.46
CA ALA A 436 0.66 -2.61 31.61
C ALA A 436 -0.57 -1.71 31.37
N PHE A 437 -0.73 -1.22 30.14
CA PHE A 437 -1.86 -0.39 29.72
C PHE A 437 -3.23 -1.09 29.82
N LEU A 438 -3.29 -2.43 29.81
CA LEU A 438 -4.53 -3.18 30.07
C LEU A 438 -5.15 -2.83 31.43
N SER A 439 -4.33 -2.44 32.41
CA SER A 439 -4.79 -2.00 33.73
C SER A 439 -5.26 -0.55 33.78
N GLU A 440 -4.93 0.24 32.75
CA GLU A 440 -5.28 1.66 32.63
C GLU A 440 -6.56 1.87 31.78
N GLY A 441 -6.92 0.92 30.91
CA GLY A 441 -8.12 0.93 30.08
C GLY A 441 -9.13 -0.19 30.39
N THR A 442 -10.14 -0.34 29.53
CA THR A 442 -11.00 -1.53 29.45
C THR A 442 -10.47 -2.45 28.36
N ASN A 443 -10.13 -3.69 28.72
CA ASN A 443 -9.67 -4.73 27.81
C ASN A 443 -10.84 -5.56 27.29
N TYR A 444 -11.04 -5.61 25.98
CA TYR A 444 -12.05 -6.44 25.32
C TYR A 444 -11.39 -7.66 24.71
N THR A 445 -11.53 -8.82 25.36
CA THR A 445 -10.81 -10.04 25.01
C THR A 445 -11.53 -10.92 23.98
N ASP A 446 -12.59 -10.43 23.35
CA ASP A 446 -13.28 -11.07 22.22
C ASP A 446 -13.62 -10.00 21.16
N ALA A 447 -12.67 -9.10 20.89
CA ALA A 447 -12.87 -8.05 19.89
C ALA A 447 -12.66 -8.60 18.48
N ARG A 448 -13.56 -8.22 17.56
CA ARG A 448 -13.55 -8.69 16.17
C ARG A 448 -13.66 -7.54 15.18
N VAL A 449 -12.97 -7.68 14.06
CA VAL A 449 -13.11 -6.80 12.91
C VAL A 449 -14.18 -7.33 11.95
N TYR A 450 -14.51 -6.54 10.94
CA TYR A 450 -15.43 -6.95 9.88
C TYR A 450 -14.69 -7.64 8.74
N LEU A 451 -15.46 -8.29 7.88
CA LEU A 451 -14.99 -8.85 6.63
C LEU A 451 -15.11 -7.85 5.48
N PRO A 452 -14.12 -7.85 4.55
CA PRO A 452 -12.86 -8.59 4.63
C PRO A 452 -12.01 -8.10 5.79
N SER A 453 -11.34 -9.02 6.51
CA SER A 453 -10.49 -8.65 7.65
C SER A 453 -9.14 -8.14 7.11
N ALA A 454 -9.16 -6.97 6.49
CA ALA A 454 -8.02 -6.36 5.81
C ALA A 454 -7.96 -4.85 6.11
N THR A 455 -6.88 -4.24 5.63
CA THR A 455 -6.42 -2.93 6.07
C THR A 455 -7.38 -1.77 5.80
N ASP A 456 -7.61 -1.42 4.53
CA ASP A 456 -8.35 -0.20 4.16
C ASP A 456 -9.72 -0.11 4.87
N MET A 457 -10.49 -1.20 4.84
CA MET A 457 -11.84 -1.20 5.41
C MET A 457 -11.86 -1.10 6.93
N ASN A 458 -11.02 -1.84 7.64
CA ASN A 458 -11.17 -1.92 9.10
C ASN A 458 -10.61 -0.69 9.82
N HIS A 459 -9.61 -0.01 9.24
CA HIS A 459 -9.22 1.32 9.69
C HIS A 459 -10.38 2.32 9.57
N THR A 460 -11.04 2.37 8.40
CA THR A 460 -12.24 3.19 8.22
C THR A 460 -13.37 2.75 9.17
N ASN A 461 -13.58 1.45 9.38
CA ASN A 461 -14.66 0.94 10.22
C ASN A 461 -14.46 1.36 11.70
N ALA A 462 -13.22 1.36 12.19
CA ALA A 462 -12.90 1.89 13.53
C ALA A 462 -13.25 3.38 13.65
N LEU A 463 -12.94 4.16 12.62
CA LEU A 463 -13.10 5.61 12.57
C LEU A 463 -14.56 6.06 12.35
N ALA A 464 -15.35 5.29 11.61
CA ALA A 464 -16.70 5.66 11.18
C ALA A 464 -17.81 4.82 11.83
N GLY A 465 -17.47 3.73 12.51
CA GLY A 465 -18.43 2.83 13.14
C GLY A 465 -19.34 2.10 12.15
N THR A 466 -18.87 1.88 10.93
CA THR A 466 -19.63 1.30 9.82
C THR A 466 -19.26 -0.16 9.59
N TYR A 467 -20.13 -0.92 8.93
CA TYR A 467 -19.77 -2.14 8.24
C TYR A 467 -19.09 -1.85 6.90
N THR A 468 -18.27 -2.79 6.43
CA THR A 468 -17.61 -2.72 5.12
C THR A 468 -18.61 -2.52 3.97
N GLY A 469 -19.75 -3.22 4.00
CA GLY A 469 -20.84 -3.08 3.04
C GLY A 469 -21.49 -1.70 3.10
N THR A 470 -21.68 -1.14 4.29
CA THR A 470 -22.24 0.21 4.47
C THR A 470 -21.31 1.28 3.93
N MET A 471 -20.00 1.16 4.14
CA MET A 471 -19.06 2.13 3.57
C MET A 471 -18.80 1.91 2.08
N GLY A 472 -18.85 0.66 1.58
CA GLY A 472 -18.75 0.36 0.17
C GLY A 472 -17.32 0.28 -0.41
N VAL A 473 -16.35 -0.24 0.35
CA VAL A 473 -15.00 -0.60 -0.14
C VAL A 473 -14.66 -1.99 0.39
N TYR A 474 -14.31 -2.96 -0.47
CA TYR A 474 -14.03 -4.35 -0.05
C TYR A 474 -12.65 -4.88 -0.49
N MET A 475 -11.74 -4.03 -0.99
CA MET A 475 -10.38 -4.44 -1.37
C MET A 475 -9.35 -3.40 -0.93
N VAL A 476 -8.10 -3.85 -0.75
CA VAL A 476 -6.97 -3.04 -0.32
C VAL A 476 -6.33 -2.31 -1.51
N GLY A 477 -6.04 -1.03 -1.35
CA GLY A 477 -5.30 -0.19 -2.30
C GLY A 477 -6.08 0.22 -3.56
N GLY A 478 -7.15 -0.48 -3.89
CA GLY A 478 -7.97 -0.18 -5.05
C GLY A 478 -9.29 -0.93 -5.08
N THR A 479 -10.12 -0.51 -6.02
CA THR A 479 -11.47 -1.00 -6.24
C THR A 479 -11.65 -1.50 -7.68
N PHE A 480 -12.61 -2.40 -7.85
CA PHE A 480 -13.00 -2.92 -9.14
C PHE A 480 -14.13 -2.06 -9.72
N LYS A 481 -13.92 -1.52 -10.92
CA LYS A 481 -14.81 -0.55 -11.58
C LYS A 481 -15.72 -1.19 -12.64
N GLY A 482 -15.60 -2.49 -12.87
CA GLY A 482 -16.34 -3.20 -13.91
C GLY A 482 -15.46 -3.66 -15.06
N PHE A 483 -16.10 -4.03 -16.17
CA PHE A 483 -15.44 -4.62 -17.33
C PHE A 483 -15.67 -3.77 -18.57
N GLY A 484 -14.61 -3.53 -19.34
CA GLY A 484 -14.72 -2.91 -20.65
C GLY A 484 -15.44 -3.82 -21.67
N PRO A 485 -15.86 -3.29 -22.83
CA PRO A 485 -16.49 -4.09 -23.90
C PRO A 485 -15.56 -5.15 -24.53
N HIS A 486 -14.29 -5.19 -24.11
CA HIS A 486 -13.23 -6.09 -24.59
C HIS A 486 -12.64 -6.94 -23.46
N ASP A 487 -13.43 -7.21 -22.42
CA ASP A 487 -13.05 -8.02 -21.25
C ASP A 487 -11.85 -7.44 -20.46
N GLU A 488 -11.59 -6.12 -20.60
CA GLU A 488 -10.58 -5.42 -19.80
C GLU A 488 -11.13 -5.18 -18.40
N THR A 489 -10.44 -5.71 -17.37
CA THR A 489 -10.66 -5.36 -15.97
C THR A 489 -10.42 -3.87 -15.79
N LEU A 490 -11.47 -3.12 -15.45
CA LEU A 490 -11.37 -1.71 -15.10
C LEU A 490 -11.20 -1.61 -13.60
N SER A 491 -10.25 -0.77 -13.20
CA SER A 491 -9.98 -0.59 -11.79
C SER A 491 -9.42 0.78 -11.47
N GLY A 492 -9.44 1.15 -10.20
CA GLY A 492 -8.94 2.44 -9.74
C GLY A 492 -8.55 2.42 -8.27
N PRO A 493 -7.87 3.47 -7.78
CA PRO A 493 -7.56 3.60 -6.36
C PRO A 493 -8.83 3.72 -5.52
N ASN A 494 -8.74 3.33 -4.26
CA ASN A 494 -9.74 3.69 -3.26
C ASN A 494 -9.70 5.20 -3.02
N THR A 495 -10.85 5.85 -2.93
CA THR A 495 -10.97 7.29 -2.62
C THR A 495 -12.16 7.50 -1.69
N LEU A 496 -12.21 8.62 -0.94
CA LEU A 496 -13.35 8.88 -0.07
C LEU A 496 -14.66 9.08 -0.83
N ASP A 497 -14.60 9.40 -2.11
CA ASP A 497 -15.79 9.49 -2.95
C ASP A 497 -16.46 8.14 -3.23
N LEU A 498 -15.74 7.04 -2.99
CA LEU A 498 -16.32 5.71 -3.02
C LEU A 498 -17.04 5.33 -1.74
N LEU A 499 -16.70 6.00 -0.64
CA LEU A 499 -17.29 5.73 0.66
C LEU A 499 -18.71 6.32 0.72
N ARG A 500 -19.71 5.50 0.39
CA ARG A 500 -21.10 5.88 0.16
C ARG A 500 -22.06 4.92 0.86
N TYR A 501 -22.94 5.46 1.70
CA TYR A 501 -23.90 4.68 2.48
C TYR A 501 -25.35 4.98 2.13
N GLY A 502 -26.20 3.98 2.39
CA GLY A 502 -27.64 4.04 2.18
C GLY A 502 -28.05 4.09 0.70
N PRO A 503 -29.37 4.08 0.43
CA PRO A 503 -29.90 4.03 -0.94
C PRO A 503 -29.65 5.32 -1.74
N ASP A 504 -29.41 6.45 -1.06
CA ASP A 504 -29.17 7.75 -1.70
C ASP A 504 -27.67 8.04 -1.91
N GLY A 505 -26.78 7.16 -1.46
CA GLY A 505 -25.32 7.31 -1.64
C GLY A 505 -24.76 8.51 -0.89
N LEU A 506 -25.12 8.64 0.39
CA LEU A 506 -24.58 9.73 1.22
C LEU A 506 -23.11 9.46 1.55
N PRO A 507 -22.23 10.48 1.64
CA PRO A 507 -20.85 10.29 2.04
C PRO A 507 -20.74 9.70 3.45
N VAL A 508 -19.89 8.69 3.64
CA VAL A 508 -19.54 8.22 4.99
C VAL A 508 -18.80 9.32 5.75
N GLU A 509 -19.16 9.51 7.01
CA GLU A 509 -18.53 10.48 7.91
C GLU A 509 -17.69 9.72 8.94
N ARG A 510 -16.39 9.98 8.98
CA ARG A 510 -15.48 9.41 9.98
C ARG A 510 -15.39 10.34 11.19
N MET A 511 -14.68 9.88 12.22
CA MET A 511 -14.36 10.68 13.41
C MET A 511 -13.80 12.07 13.07
N TYR A 512 -13.03 12.20 11.99
CA TYR A 512 -12.48 13.47 11.52
C TYR A 512 -13.56 14.46 11.09
N GLU A 513 -14.48 14.03 10.21
CA GLU A 513 -15.61 14.86 9.77
C GLU A 513 -16.46 15.30 10.96
N VAL A 514 -16.77 14.36 11.87
CA VAL A 514 -17.56 14.65 13.07
C VAL A 514 -16.84 15.67 13.96
N ALA A 515 -15.55 15.45 14.27
CA ALA A 515 -14.78 16.37 15.11
C ALA A 515 -14.71 17.79 14.52
N LYS A 516 -14.51 17.92 13.21
CA LYS A 516 -14.54 19.22 12.52
C LYS A 516 -15.91 19.88 12.63
N GLN A 517 -17.00 19.14 12.44
CA GLN A 517 -18.35 19.70 12.56
C GLN A 517 -18.65 20.18 14.00
N GLN A 518 -18.32 19.37 15.01
CA GLN A 518 -18.64 19.66 16.41
C GLN A 518 -17.79 20.81 16.98
N THR A 519 -16.59 21.03 16.43
CA THR A 519 -15.68 22.12 16.85
C THR A 519 -15.76 23.38 15.99
N GLY A 520 -16.64 23.42 14.98
CA GLY A 520 -16.71 24.53 14.02
C GLY A 520 -15.44 24.66 13.16
N GLY A 521 -14.79 23.53 12.87
CA GLY A 521 -13.59 23.41 12.04
C GLY A 521 -12.27 23.60 12.79
N LYS A 522 -12.31 23.81 14.11
CA LYS A 522 -11.10 24.07 14.91
C LYS A 522 -10.27 22.84 15.22
N ALA A 523 -10.90 21.66 15.33
CA ALA A 523 -10.20 20.42 15.61
C ALA A 523 -9.10 20.19 14.58
N THR A 524 -7.88 19.98 15.01
CA THR A 524 -6.78 19.50 14.18
C THR A 524 -6.84 17.98 14.12
N THR A 525 -6.74 17.43 12.93
CA THR A 525 -6.85 16.00 12.70
C THR A 525 -5.66 15.48 11.91
N GLY A 526 -5.23 14.26 12.20
CA GLY A 526 -4.08 13.67 11.55
C GLY A 526 -4.16 12.15 11.39
N PHE A 527 -3.51 11.66 10.35
CA PHE A 527 -3.38 10.23 10.04
C PHE A 527 -1.91 9.93 9.68
N TRP A 528 -1.35 8.91 10.33
CA TRP A 528 0.01 8.44 10.12
C TRP A 528 0.01 6.96 9.79
N SER A 529 0.69 6.57 8.71
CA SER A 529 0.83 5.17 8.33
C SER A 529 2.05 4.97 7.42
N ASN A 530 2.76 3.86 7.58
CA ASN A 530 3.79 3.46 6.63
C ASN A 530 3.20 2.82 5.35
N LYS A 531 1.90 2.52 5.33
CA LYS A 531 1.13 2.12 4.14
C LYS A 531 0.66 3.39 3.42
N ASN A 532 1.44 3.82 2.43
CA ASN A 532 1.23 5.12 1.77
C ASN A 532 -0.17 5.25 1.13
N TRP A 533 -0.70 4.19 0.51
CA TRP A 533 -2.04 4.21 -0.09
C TRP A 533 -3.17 4.35 0.94
N LEU A 534 -2.99 3.77 2.13
CA LEU A 534 -3.98 3.87 3.20
C LEU A 534 -4.01 5.30 3.72
N ALA A 535 -2.85 5.90 3.93
CA ALA A 535 -2.77 7.29 4.32
C ALA A 535 -3.27 8.24 3.23
N ASP A 536 -3.05 7.94 1.94
CA ASP A 536 -3.65 8.69 0.83
C ASP A 536 -5.18 8.66 0.92
N LEU A 537 -5.78 7.47 1.13
CA LEU A 537 -7.22 7.29 1.30
C LEU A 537 -7.74 8.07 2.53
N GLU A 538 -7.10 7.90 3.68
CA GLU A 538 -7.58 8.45 4.93
C GLU A 538 -7.27 9.95 5.09
N ALA A 539 -6.25 10.48 4.41
CA ALA A 539 -5.90 11.90 4.47
C ALA A 539 -6.82 12.83 3.65
N GLU A 540 -7.72 12.27 2.83
CA GLU A 540 -8.68 13.07 2.08
C GLU A 540 -9.70 13.78 3.01
N ARG A 541 -10.34 14.84 2.47
CA ARG A 541 -11.39 15.67 3.09
C ARG A 541 -10.95 16.44 4.34
N SER A 542 -11.05 15.82 5.52
CA SER A 542 -11.06 16.54 6.81
C SER A 542 -9.74 16.46 7.57
N VAL A 543 -8.77 15.68 7.08
CA VAL A 543 -7.45 15.48 7.72
C VAL A 543 -6.51 16.64 7.41
N ASP A 544 -5.88 17.21 8.45
CA ASP A 544 -4.96 18.36 8.31
C ASP A 544 -3.49 17.95 8.21
N ILE A 545 -3.17 16.73 8.67
CA ILE A 545 -1.82 16.19 8.77
C ILE A 545 -1.81 14.77 8.24
N GLU A 546 -1.05 14.57 7.18
CA GLU A 546 -0.77 13.26 6.61
C GLU A 546 0.71 12.97 6.85
N GLY A 547 1.02 11.86 7.52
CA GLY A 547 2.39 11.40 7.73
C GLY A 547 2.62 10.03 7.12
N THR A 548 3.45 9.97 6.08
CA THR A 548 3.79 8.73 5.38
C THR A 548 5.26 8.69 4.99
N SER A 549 5.69 7.54 4.46
CA SER A 549 7.05 7.38 3.94
C SER A 549 7.29 8.11 2.60
N GLU A 550 6.22 8.47 1.90
CA GLU A 550 6.26 9.22 0.62
C GLU A 550 5.97 10.70 0.78
N LYS A 551 5.07 11.03 1.71
CA LYS A 551 4.67 12.39 2.03
C LYS A 551 4.99 12.66 3.48
N HIS A 552 6.12 13.30 3.68
CA HIS A 552 6.55 13.73 5.00
C HIS A 552 6.59 15.28 5.03
N PRO A 553 5.90 15.94 5.98
CA PRO A 553 5.92 17.39 6.14
C PRO A 553 7.33 18.00 6.18
N LEU A 554 7.43 19.31 5.93
CA LEU A 554 8.70 20.04 5.78
C LEU A 554 9.73 19.79 6.92
N PHE A 555 9.24 19.61 8.13
CA PHE A 555 10.04 19.45 9.36
C PHE A 555 10.26 17.98 9.74
N TYR A 556 9.68 17.04 8.99
CA TYR A 556 9.98 15.63 9.16
C TYR A 556 11.33 15.36 8.52
N LYS A 557 12.15 14.58 9.22
CA LYS A 557 13.35 14.03 8.59
C LYS A 557 12.92 13.11 7.45
N PRO A 558 13.73 12.98 6.39
CA PRO A 558 13.48 11.95 5.39
C PRO A 558 13.54 10.54 6.03
N PRO A 559 12.81 9.55 5.49
CA PRO A 559 12.90 8.17 5.92
C PRO A 559 14.35 7.67 5.85
N TYR A 560 14.83 7.05 6.91
CA TYR A 560 16.18 6.51 6.95
C TYR A 560 16.21 5.08 6.40
N LYS A 561 17.34 4.67 5.83
CA LYS A 561 17.55 3.29 5.40
C LYS A 561 17.99 2.42 6.56
N TYR A 562 17.51 1.20 6.57
CA TYR A 562 17.80 0.20 7.59
C TYR A 562 18.50 -1.04 6.98
N SER A 563 18.97 -1.97 7.81
CA SER A 563 19.67 -3.20 7.37
C SER A 563 18.73 -4.04 6.51
N ALA A 564 17.57 -4.37 7.06
CA ALA A 564 16.50 -5.17 6.48
C ALA A 564 15.19 -4.97 7.28
N ALA A 565 14.03 -5.12 6.65
CA ALA A 565 12.74 -5.08 7.37
C ALA A 565 12.64 -6.23 8.37
N GLY A 566 12.03 -5.97 9.53
CA GLY A 566 12.01 -6.92 10.63
C GLY A 566 13.21 -6.85 11.58
N ASP A 567 14.15 -5.92 11.36
CA ASP A 567 15.33 -5.68 12.22
C ASP A 567 15.28 -4.23 12.75
N PRO A 568 14.32 -3.92 13.65
CA PRO A 568 14.13 -2.58 14.18
C PRO A 568 15.27 -2.18 15.13
N GLN A 569 15.34 -0.90 15.51
CA GLN A 569 16.41 -0.41 16.38
C GLN A 569 16.44 -1.05 17.78
N THR A 570 15.31 -1.56 18.26
CA THR A 570 15.25 -2.31 19.53
C THR A 570 15.71 -3.76 19.41
N ASP A 571 15.99 -4.28 18.20
CA ASP A 571 16.50 -5.64 18.03
C ASP A 571 17.82 -5.82 18.80
N THR A 572 17.86 -6.87 19.61
CA THR A 572 19.01 -7.21 20.45
C THR A 572 19.97 -8.19 19.79
N ASP A 573 19.59 -8.80 18.66
CA ASP A 573 20.36 -9.77 17.88
C ASP A 573 20.27 -9.58 16.35
N PRO A 574 20.66 -8.39 15.82
CA PRO A 574 20.55 -8.01 14.40
C PRO A 574 21.46 -8.78 13.42
N GLU A 575 22.12 -9.84 13.88
CA GLU A 575 22.88 -10.78 13.04
C GLU A 575 22.07 -12.03 12.66
N ASP A 576 20.77 -12.01 12.96
CA ASP A 576 19.82 -13.04 12.60
C ASP A 576 19.77 -13.25 11.06
N ARG A 577 19.07 -14.31 10.66
CA ARG A 577 19.01 -14.64 9.24
C ARG A 577 17.93 -13.78 8.61
N LEU A 578 18.31 -12.99 7.61
CA LEU A 578 17.36 -12.30 6.72
C LEU A 578 16.26 -13.22 6.16
N SER A 579 15.03 -12.71 6.10
CA SER A 579 13.82 -13.31 5.51
C SER A 579 14.03 -14.06 4.18
N ALA A 580 13.04 -14.87 3.80
CA ALA A 580 13.07 -15.55 2.51
C ALA A 580 13.15 -14.55 1.32
N ASN A 581 13.69 -15.02 0.19
CA ASN A 581 13.62 -14.24 -1.04
C ASN A 581 12.19 -14.30 -1.62
N ILE A 582 11.84 -13.37 -2.51
CA ILE A 582 10.51 -13.29 -3.14
C ILE A 582 10.07 -14.59 -3.85
N LYS A 583 10.97 -15.55 -4.14
CA LYS A 583 10.58 -16.85 -4.69
C LYS A 583 9.80 -17.72 -3.70
N CYS A 584 9.76 -17.37 -2.42
CA CYS A 584 8.82 -18.00 -1.49
C CYS A 584 7.39 -17.82 -2.00
N ALA A 585 7.08 -16.61 -2.52
CA ALA A 585 5.75 -16.20 -2.92
C ALA A 585 5.30 -16.69 -4.31
N PHE A 586 6.20 -17.22 -5.14
CA PHE A 586 5.85 -17.74 -6.47
C PHE A 586 5.63 -19.25 -6.44
N HIS A 587 4.41 -19.68 -6.81
CA HIS A 587 4.03 -21.10 -6.92
C HIS A 587 4.05 -21.60 -8.38
N SER A 588 4.16 -20.69 -9.34
CA SER A 588 4.39 -21.02 -10.75
C SER A 588 5.86 -21.37 -11.05
N ASN A 589 6.16 -21.86 -12.27
CA ASN A 589 7.54 -22.14 -12.67
C ASN A 589 8.36 -20.83 -12.82
N ASN A 590 9.10 -20.48 -11.77
CA ASN A 590 9.93 -19.27 -11.62
C ASN A 590 10.86 -18.97 -12.82
N THR A 591 11.31 -20.01 -13.54
CA THR A 591 12.16 -19.83 -14.72
C THR A 591 11.38 -19.15 -15.85
N ARG A 592 10.12 -19.55 -16.08
CA ARG A 592 9.26 -18.91 -17.07
C ARG A 592 8.72 -17.57 -16.58
N ALA A 593 8.34 -17.50 -15.31
CA ALA A 593 7.70 -16.33 -14.72
C ALA A 593 8.62 -15.12 -14.56
N VAL A 594 9.95 -15.31 -14.39
CA VAL A 594 10.86 -14.18 -14.09
C VAL A 594 12.18 -14.23 -14.88
N LEU A 595 12.77 -15.39 -15.13
CA LEU A 595 14.04 -15.45 -15.87
C LEU A 595 13.84 -15.13 -17.36
N ILE A 596 12.82 -15.69 -18.01
CA ILE A 596 12.49 -15.35 -19.41
C ILE A 596 12.22 -13.85 -19.55
N PRO A 597 11.36 -13.25 -18.72
CA PRO A 597 11.24 -11.80 -18.59
C PRO A 597 12.57 -11.07 -18.51
N THR A 598 13.40 -11.39 -17.52
CA THR A 598 14.69 -10.72 -17.31
C THR A 598 15.61 -10.83 -18.54
N LEU A 599 15.66 -11.98 -19.20
CA LEU A 599 16.49 -12.20 -20.40
C LEU A 599 15.97 -11.47 -21.63
N LEU A 600 14.66 -11.25 -21.72
CA LEU A 600 14.02 -10.43 -22.76
C LEU A 600 14.14 -8.92 -22.47
N GLY A 601 14.84 -8.54 -21.40
CA GLY A 601 15.02 -7.15 -20.99
C GLY A 601 13.86 -6.60 -20.15
N GLN A 602 13.00 -7.47 -19.59
CA GLN A 602 11.86 -7.09 -18.75
C GLN A 602 12.20 -6.59 -17.36
N PHE A 603 13.41 -6.88 -16.92
CA PHE A 603 14.00 -6.23 -15.78
C PHE A 603 15.38 -5.74 -16.21
N ASP A 604 15.88 -4.69 -15.55
CA ASP A 604 17.32 -4.51 -15.53
C ASP A 604 17.93 -5.82 -15.02
N LEU A 605 18.86 -6.43 -15.77
CA LEU A 605 19.38 -7.75 -15.46
C LEU A 605 19.87 -7.83 -14.01
N VAL A 606 20.41 -6.73 -13.48
CA VAL A 606 20.85 -6.63 -12.09
C VAL A 606 19.65 -6.54 -11.15
N VAL A 607 18.63 -5.73 -11.46
CA VAL A 607 17.42 -5.62 -10.62
C VAL A 607 16.59 -6.91 -10.64
N GLY A 608 16.27 -7.49 -11.79
CA GLY A 608 15.46 -8.72 -11.90
C GLY A 608 16.13 -9.95 -11.28
N THR A 609 17.44 -10.12 -11.47
CA THR A 609 18.16 -11.20 -10.79
C THR A 609 18.31 -10.95 -9.30
N ARG A 610 18.49 -9.69 -8.87
CA ARG A 610 18.51 -9.35 -7.44
C ARG A 610 17.15 -9.53 -6.78
N LEU A 611 16.05 -9.12 -7.39
CA LEU A 611 14.70 -9.36 -6.82
C LEU A 611 14.48 -10.85 -6.52
N LEU A 612 14.88 -11.75 -7.42
CA LEU A 612 14.79 -13.19 -7.22
C LEU A 612 15.72 -13.80 -6.16
N SER A 613 16.72 -13.06 -5.69
CA SER A 613 17.81 -13.62 -4.88
C SER A 613 18.07 -12.85 -3.60
N ALA A 614 17.70 -11.58 -3.55
CA ALA A 614 17.72 -10.74 -2.38
C ALA A 614 16.55 -11.13 -1.47
N PRO A 615 16.79 -11.24 -0.16
CA PRO A 615 15.74 -11.22 0.85
C PRO A 615 14.83 -10.03 0.62
N LEU A 616 13.53 -10.22 0.76
CA LEU A 616 12.59 -9.12 0.53
C LEU A 616 12.70 -8.05 1.62
N SER A 617 13.01 -8.46 2.86
CA SER A 617 13.33 -7.53 3.93
C SER A 617 14.46 -6.56 3.57
N LEU A 618 15.50 -7.02 2.87
CA LEU A 618 16.58 -6.15 2.39
C LEU A 618 16.09 -5.15 1.33
N PHE A 619 15.13 -5.54 0.48
CA PHE A 619 14.58 -4.63 -0.53
C PHE A 619 13.84 -3.47 0.14
N PHE A 620 12.96 -3.74 1.10
CA PHE A 620 12.25 -2.70 1.84
C PHE A 620 13.22 -1.84 2.67
N GLY A 621 14.21 -2.47 3.35
CA GLY A 621 15.24 -1.74 4.09
C GLY A 621 16.10 -0.77 3.31
N LYS A 622 16.22 -0.96 1.99
CA LYS A 622 16.93 -0.02 1.12
C LYS A 622 16.01 0.95 0.37
N ASN A 623 14.70 0.81 0.49
CA ASN A 623 13.69 1.67 -0.13
C ASN A 623 12.64 2.10 0.91
N PRO A 624 13.05 2.83 1.97
CA PRO A 624 12.17 3.18 3.07
C PRO A 624 10.97 4.06 2.66
N GLY A 625 11.00 4.73 1.50
CA GLY A 625 9.82 5.43 0.97
C GLY A 625 8.83 4.54 0.22
N LEU A 626 8.99 3.22 0.25
CA LEU A 626 7.90 2.28 -0.07
C LEU A 626 7.27 1.78 1.22
N HIS A 627 8.11 1.39 2.19
CA HIS A 627 7.73 0.95 3.51
C HIS A 627 8.80 1.42 4.50
N ALA A 628 8.46 2.45 5.28
CA ALA A 628 9.34 2.92 6.36
C ALA A 628 9.06 2.11 7.62
N GLU A 629 10.09 1.99 8.47
CA GLU A 629 9.91 1.37 9.78
C GLU A 629 8.93 2.16 10.64
N ASP A 630 8.26 1.44 11.54
CA ASP A 630 7.29 2.02 12.47
C ASP A 630 7.88 3.13 13.35
N ARG A 631 9.16 3.01 13.76
CA ARG A 631 9.88 4.07 14.48
C ARG A 631 9.88 5.39 13.73
N TYR A 632 10.11 5.37 12.41
CA TYR A 632 10.11 6.58 11.61
C TYR A 632 8.74 7.26 11.62
N LEU A 633 7.67 6.47 11.51
CA LEU A 633 6.29 6.98 11.54
C LEU A 633 5.92 7.51 12.92
N ALA A 634 6.25 6.77 13.98
CA ALA A 634 6.01 7.17 15.36
C ALA A 634 6.79 8.45 15.73
N ASP A 635 8.06 8.56 15.34
CA ASP A 635 8.85 9.78 15.52
C ASP A 635 8.21 10.98 14.81
N GLY A 636 7.70 10.77 13.59
CA GLY A 636 6.95 11.78 12.83
C GLY A 636 5.68 12.21 13.58
N PHE A 637 4.91 11.25 14.09
CA PHE A 637 3.72 11.53 14.89
C PHE A 637 4.06 12.27 16.18
N PHE A 638 5.09 11.84 16.92
CA PHE A 638 5.57 12.52 18.13
C PHE A 638 6.01 13.93 17.85
N ARG A 639 6.66 14.15 16.70
CA ARG A 639 7.00 15.48 16.24
C ARG A 639 5.75 16.33 16.01
N SER A 640 4.71 15.79 15.39
CA SER A 640 3.44 16.52 15.22
C SER A 640 2.68 16.73 16.54
N LEU A 641 2.78 15.84 17.53
CA LEU A 641 2.24 16.10 18.87
C LEU A 641 2.84 17.34 19.52
N GLU A 642 4.13 17.61 19.26
CA GLU A 642 4.83 18.76 19.83
C GLU A 642 4.69 20.03 18.98
N GLU A 643 4.72 19.90 17.65
CA GLU A 643 4.72 21.04 16.74
C GLU A 643 3.32 21.48 16.33
N GLU A 644 2.42 20.53 16.08
CA GLU A 644 1.11 20.72 15.45
C GLU A 644 -0.10 20.50 16.35
N ASP A 645 0.09 19.73 17.43
CA ASP A 645 -0.89 19.39 18.47
C ASP A 645 -2.27 18.94 17.96
N PRO A 646 -2.35 17.75 17.31
CA PRO A 646 -3.61 17.22 16.80
C PRO A 646 -4.61 16.82 17.91
N ASP A 647 -5.87 17.16 17.68
CA ASP A 647 -7.03 16.81 18.53
C ASP A 647 -7.51 15.38 18.27
N VAL A 648 -7.52 14.93 17.01
CA VAL A 648 -7.87 13.55 16.63
C VAL A 648 -6.74 12.97 15.80
N SER A 649 -6.11 11.91 16.30
CA SER A 649 -4.98 11.28 15.62
C SER A 649 -5.21 9.80 15.43
N TYR A 650 -4.80 9.27 14.28
CA TYR A 650 -4.72 7.84 14.05
C TYR A 650 -3.31 7.49 13.59
N VAL A 651 -2.67 6.57 14.29
CA VAL A 651 -1.32 6.08 13.96
C VAL A 651 -1.42 4.60 13.68
N ASN A 652 -1.03 4.21 12.46
CA ASN A 652 -0.88 2.83 12.05
C ASN A 652 0.60 2.41 12.08
N ILE A 653 0.89 1.47 12.97
CA ILE A 653 2.16 0.80 13.18
C ILE A 653 2.07 -0.51 12.40
N ALA A 654 2.61 -0.54 11.19
CA ALA A 654 2.26 -1.55 10.17
C ALA A 654 3.40 -2.49 9.76
N ASP A 655 4.57 -2.41 10.41
CA ASP A 655 5.65 -3.35 10.08
C ASP A 655 5.31 -4.80 10.41
N LEU A 656 4.43 -5.04 11.40
CA LEU A 656 4.05 -6.39 11.82
C LEU A 656 3.34 -7.11 10.66
N ASP A 657 2.40 -6.44 10.00
CA ASP A 657 1.75 -6.92 8.79
C ASP A 657 2.72 -7.06 7.61
N ASN A 658 3.47 -5.99 7.30
CA ASN A 658 4.41 -5.97 6.18
C ASN A 658 5.41 -7.11 6.29
N THR A 659 5.92 -7.39 7.50
CA THR A 659 6.89 -8.46 7.73
C THR A 659 6.22 -9.82 7.75
N GLY A 660 5.07 -9.94 8.44
CA GLY A 660 4.29 -11.15 8.53
C GLY A 660 3.88 -11.71 7.17
N HIS A 661 3.60 -10.86 6.18
CA HIS A 661 3.34 -11.33 4.81
C HIS A 661 4.48 -12.18 4.21
N PHE A 662 5.73 -11.97 4.63
CA PHE A 662 6.90 -12.66 4.07
C PHE A 662 7.54 -13.67 5.01
N THR A 663 7.30 -13.55 6.31
CA THR A 663 7.85 -14.43 7.35
C THR A 663 6.78 -15.28 8.04
N GLY A 664 5.50 -15.00 7.85
CA GLY A 664 4.41 -15.64 8.57
C GLY A 664 4.11 -14.96 9.92
N ALA A 665 3.03 -15.39 10.56
CA ALA A 665 2.63 -14.99 11.90
C ALA A 665 3.38 -15.82 12.98
N SER A 666 3.86 -15.13 14.01
CA SER A 666 4.70 -15.73 15.07
C SER A 666 3.94 -16.17 16.31
N TRP A 667 2.73 -15.67 16.50
CA TRP A 667 1.89 -15.96 17.67
C TRP A 667 1.41 -17.43 17.80
N PRO A 668 1.08 -18.19 16.74
CA PRO A 668 0.42 -19.49 16.90
C PRO A 668 1.43 -20.57 17.32
N GLN A 669 1.66 -20.71 18.63
CA GLN A 669 2.73 -21.56 19.19
C GLN A 669 2.69 -23.02 18.73
N ASN A 670 1.51 -23.55 18.38
CA ASN A 670 1.31 -24.92 17.93
C ASN A 670 1.77 -25.18 16.49
N GLU A 671 2.05 -24.12 15.71
CA GLU A 671 2.53 -24.21 14.33
C GLU A 671 4.06 -24.20 14.24
N TRP A 672 4.74 -23.85 15.33
CA TRP A 672 6.20 -23.74 15.37
C TRP A 672 6.86 -24.94 16.05
N LYS A 673 7.84 -25.54 15.38
CA LYS A 673 8.77 -26.51 15.97
C LYS A 673 10.01 -25.79 16.46
N LYS A 674 10.23 -25.86 17.77
CA LYS A 674 11.34 -25.22 18.45
C LYS A 674 12.70 -25.62 17.87
N GLY A 675 13.49 -24.61 17.52
CA GLY A 675 14.89 -24.69 17.12
C GLY A 675 15.84 -24.99 18.28
N LYS A 676 17.13 -24.73 18.08
CA LYS A 676 18.16 -25.00 19.12
C LYS A 676 18.30 -23.85 20.10
N ASP A 677 18.55 -22.65 19.58
CA ASP A 677 19.13 -21.58 20.39
C ASP A 677 18.28 -20.28 20.40
N SER A 678 17.60 -19.93 19.30
CA SER A 678 16.77 -18.71 19.17
C SER A 678 15.46 -18.98 18.39
N PRO A 679 14.40 -18.14 18.51
CA PRO A 679 13.22 -18.21 17.65
C PRO A 679 13.53 -18.11 16.14
N SER A 680 14.65 -17.50 15.75
CA SER A 680 15.17 -17.55 14.36
C SER A 680 15.53 -18.97 13.86
N ASP A 681 15.73 -19.94 14.77
CA ASP A 681 15.94 -21.35 14.45
C ASP A 681 14.63 -22.16 14.40
N ASP A 682 13.50 -21.58 14.81
CA ASP A 682 12.22 -22.27 14.79
C ASP A 682 11.81 -22.57 13.33
N THR A 683 11.10 -23.67 13.15
CA THR A 683 10.61 -24.08 11.83
C THR A 683 9.10 -24.27 11.89
N ASP A 684 8.41 -23.64 10.96
CA ASP A 684 6.96 -23.78 10.83
C ASP A 684 6.59 -25.17 10.25
N ILE A 685 5.37 -25.62 10.51
CA ILE A 685 4.86 -26.92 10.04
C ILE A 685 4.22 -26.88 8.64
N TYR A 686 3.96 -25.69 8.11
CA TYR A 686 3.28 -25.43 6.85
C TYR A 686 4.20 -24.93 5.74
N SER A 687 5.29 -24.23 6.09
CA SER A 687 6.21 -23.64 5.13
C SER A 687 7.66 -23.60 5.62
N PRO A 688 8.65 -23.89 4.76
CA PRO A 688 10.06 -23.80 5.13
C PRO A 688 10.61 -22.37 5.03
N TRP A 689 9.77 -21.40 4.62
CA TRP A 689 10.17 -20.00 4.43
C TRP A 689 9.85 -19.11 5.60
N MET A 690 8.94 -19.54 6.47
CA MET A 690 8.48 -18.78 7.61
C MET A 690 9.53 -18.70 8.69
N ARG A 691 9.53 -17.57 9.40
CA ARG A 691 10.46 -17.25 10.49
C ARG A 691 9.76 -16.44 11.56
N ARG A 692 10.17 -16.70 12.79
CA ARG A 692 9.42 -16.27 13.96
C ARG A 692 9.95 -14.99 14.58
N ASP A 693 11.26 -14.78 14.53
CA ASP A 693 11.95 -13.71 15.23
C ASP A 693 11.52 -12.33 14.73
N GLU A 694 11.48 -12.14 13.40
CA GLU A 694 11.28 -10.81 12.82
C GLU A 694 9.96 -10.16 13.29
N CYS A 695 8.87 -10.92 13.39
CA CYS A 695 7.60 -10.40 13.91
C CYS A 695 7.62 -10.20 15.44
N PHE A 696 8.46 -10.92 16.19
CA PHE A 696 8.66 -10.64 17.62
C PHE A 696 9.46 -9.37 17.85
N ASP A 697 10.50 -9.11 17.06
CA ASP A 697 11.27 -7.88 17.16
C ASP A 697 10.42 -6.65 16.84
N ILE A 698 9.59 -6.76 15.80
CA ILE A 698 8.61 -5.70 15.49
C ILE A 698 7.57 -5.54 16.59
N ALA A 699 7.05 -6.62 17.17
CA ALA A 699 6.10 -6.51 18.28
C ALA A 699 6.72 -5.79 19.50
N ARG A 700 8.00 -6.05 19.80
CA ARG A 700 8.75 -5.33 20.86
C ARG A 700 8.96 -3.86 20.51
N GLU A 701 9.32 -3.55 19.27
CA GLU A 701 9.48 -2.18 18.80
C GLU A 701 8.16 -1.41 18.91
N ALA A 702 7.06 -1.99 18.41
CA ALA A 702 5.71 -1.42 18.52
C ALA A 702 5.31 -1.14 19.98
N ASP A 703 5.66 -2.03 20.90
CA ASP A 703 5.41 -1.88 22.33
C ASP A 703 6.23 -0.72 22.95
N VAL A 704 7.52 -0.63 22.63
CA VAL A 704 8.39 0.47 23.08
C VAL A 704 7.87 1.81 22.57
N LEU A 705 7.49 1.88 21.30
CA LEU A 705 6.89 3.08 20.69
C LEU A 705 5.58 3.47 21.38
N PHE A 706 4.75 2.49 21.75
CA PHE A 706 3.53 2.76 22.50
C PHE A 706 3.82 3.29 23.91
N GLY A 707 4.82 2.77 24.60
CA GLY A 707 5.28 3.30 25.89
C GLY A 707 5.74 4.77 25.79
N GLU A 708 6.57 5.08 24.80
CA GLU A 708 7.04 6.46 24.53
C GLU A 708 5.88 7.41 24.20
N PHE A 709 4.87 6.93 23.46
CA PHE A 709 3.64 7.68 23.19
C PHE A 709 2.89 8.02 24.49
N LEU A 710 2.67 7.05 25.36
CA LEU A 710 1.99 7.26 26.64
C LEU A 710 2.75 8.24 27.53
N ASP A 711 4.07 8.12 27.61
CA ASP A 711 4.93 9.02 28.37
C ASP A 711 4.80 10.46 27.86
N LYS A 712 4.80 10.68 26.55
CA LYS A 712 4.58 12.01 25.96
C LYS A 712 3.22 12.59 26.33
N LEU A 713 2.14 11.81 26.31
CA LEU A 713 0.83 12.28 26.76
C LEU A 713 0.81 12.64 28.25
N LYS A 714 1.48 11.84 29.09
CA LYS A 714 1.59 12.05 30.53
C LYS A 714 2.42 13.31 30.86
N GLU A 715 3.54 13.51 30.18
CA GLU A 715 4.38 14.71 30.31
C GLU A 715 3.64 16.00 29.95
N ARG A 716 2.76 15.94 28.93
CA ARG A 716 1.92 17.05 28.51
C ARG A 716 0.70 17.29 29.42
N GLY A 717 0.40 16.36 30.33
CA GLY A 717 -0.79 16.39 31.17
C GLY A 717 -2.10 16.12 30.42
N VAL A 718 -2.04 15.66 29.17
CA VAL A 718 -3.20 15.38 28.31
C VAL A 718 -3.74 13.96 28.53
N TYR A 719 -2.89 13.05 29.02
CA TYR A 719 -3.21 11.64 29.14
C TYR A 719 -4.51 11.37 29.91
N ASP A 720 -4.74 12.01 31.05
CA ASP A 720 -5.92 11.70 31.90
C ASP A 720 -7.24 12.08 31.22
N ASN A 721 -7.26 13.15 30.42
CA ASN A 721 -8.46 13.65 29.76
C ASN A 721 -8.66 13.10 28.35
N SER A 722 -7.68 12.41 27.77
CA SER A 722 -7.80 11.86 26.41
C SER A 722 -8.59 10.56 26.35
N ILE A 723 -9.04 10.24 25.15
CA ILE A 723 -9.43 8.88 24.75
C ILE A 723 -8.23 8.25 24.05
N VAL A 724 -7.84 7.05 24.46
CA VAL A 724 -6.80 6.27 23.79
C VAL A 724 -7.37 4.90 23.43
N VAL A 725 -7.29 4.55 22.15
CA VAL A 725 -7.74 3.28 21.60
C VAL A 725 -6.53 2.53 21.08
N VAL A 726 -6.25 1.34 21.64
CA VAL A 726 -5.28 0.41 21.08
C VAL A 726 -6.05 -0.69 20.36
N LEU A 727 -5.78 -0.89 19.08
CA LEU A 727 -6.47 -1.89 18.28
C LEU A 727 -5.56 -2.55 17.23
N SER A 728 -6.13 -3.51 16.52
CA SER A 728 -5.65 -3.93 15.21
C SER A 728 -6.80 -3.94 14.21
N ASP A 729 -6.49 -3.74 12.94
CA ASP A 729 -7.39 -3.79 11.79
C ASP A 729 -7.68 -5.22 11.33
N HIS A 730 -6.82 -6.19 11.66
CA HIS A 730 -7.04 -7.63 11.51
C HIS A 730 -5.95 -8.44 12.24
N GLY A 731 -6.13 -9.77 12.31
CA GLY A 731 -5.05 -10.70 12.64
C GLY A 731 -4.32 -11.20 11.38
N MET A 732 -3.48 -12.24 11.53
CA MET A 732 -2.84 -12.94 10.41
C MET A 732 -2.63 -14.42 10.72
N GLU A 733 -2.71 -15.23 9.67
CA GLU A 733 -2.45 -16.66 9.71
C GLU A 733 -1.24 -17.06 8.86
N ASN A 734 -0.60 -18.16 9.25
CA ASN A 734 0.39 -18.85 8.43
C ASN A 734 -0.30 -19.67 7.35
N ALA A 735 0.10 -19.51 6.09
CA ALA A 735 -0.44 -20.24 4.96
C ALA A 735 0.39 -21.50 4.60
N LYS A 736 -0.33 -22.53 4.16
CA LYS A 736 0.23 -23.78 3.64
C LYS A 736 0.99 -23.60 2.33
N ASP A 737 2.22 -24.12 2.27
CA ASP A 737 3.09 -24.03 1.07
C ASP A 737 3.12 -25.37 0.29
N PRO A 738 2.90 -25.34 -1.04
CA PRO A 738 3.08 -26.51 -1.91
C PRO A 738 4.45 -27.19 -1.85
N LYS A 739 5.51 -26.47 -1.48
CA LYS A 739 6.87 -27.04 -1.31
C LYS A 739 6.96 -28.02 -0.16
N ASP A 740 6.07 -27.92 0.83
CA ASP A 740 5.91 -28.88 1.92
C ASP A 740 4.82 -29.92 1.63
N GLY A 741 4.33 -29.99 0.39
CA GLY A 741 3.41 -31.02 -0.09
C GLY A 741 1.93 -30.68 0.06
N TYR A 742 1.60 -29.45 0.47
CA TYR A 742 0.22 -28.96 0.43
C TYR A 742 -0.23 -28.63 -0.99
N GLU A 743 -1.53 -28.47 -1.18
CA GLU A 743 -2.08 -28.14 -2.48
C GLU A 743 -2.21 -26.62 -2.64
N ALA A 744 -1.81 -26.09 -3.80
CA ALA A 744 -2.08 -24.70 -4.17
C ALA A 744 -3.50 -24.59 -4.73
N ILE A 745 -4.35 -23.77 -4.11
CA ILE A 745 -5.73 -23.60 -4.57
C ILE A 745 -5.78 -22.52 -5.66
N ASP A 746 -5.89 -22.95 -6.91
CA ASP A 746 -6.11 -22.07 -8.06
C ASP A 746 -7.60 -22.09 -8.44
N LEU A 747 -8.35 -21.05 -8.07
CA LEU A 747 -9.79 -20.97 -8.35
C LEU A 747 -10.08 -21.03 -9.85
N ARG A 748 -9.22 -20.43 -10.69
CA ARG A 748 -9.37 -20.46 -12.14
C ARG A 748 -9.26 -21.89 -12.65
N SER A 749 -8.30 -22.66 -12.13
CA SER A 749 -8.16 -24.09 -12.45
C SER A 749 -9.37 -24.90 -11.97
N VAL A 750 -9.82 -24.70 -10.72
CA VAL A 750 -10.98 -25.43 -10.15
C VAL A 750 -12.24 -25.24 -11.00
N LEU A 751 -12.51 -24.00 -11.41
CA LEU A 751 -13.66 -23.66 -12.23
C LEU A 751 -13.50 -24.12 -13.69
N ARG A 752 -12.31 -23.94 -14.26
CA ARG A 752 -11.96 -24.42 -15.61
C ARG A 752 -12.14 -25.92 -15.74
N ASP A 753 -11.77 -26.69 -14.73
CA ASP A 753 -11.92 -28.15 -14.72
C ASP A 753 -13.38 -28.63 -14.79
N ARG A 754 -14.34 -27.73 -14.49
CA ARG A 754 -15.78 -27.95 -14.63
C ARG A 754 -16.38 -27.28 -15.87
N GLY A 755 -15.54 -26.67 -16.71
CA GLY A 755 -15.94 -26.04 -17.96
C GLY A 755 -16.49 -24.62 -17.81
N TYR A 756 -16.19 -23.93 -16.69
CA TYR A 756 -16.45 -22.51 -16.52
C TYR A 756 -15.25 -21.70 -17.00
N LEU A 757 -15.49 -20.74 -17.89
CA LEU A 757 -14.45 -19.90 -18.47
C LEU A 757 -14.47 -18.50 -17.86
N ARG A 758 -13.28 -18.02 -17.50
CA ARG A 758 -13.08 -16.61 -17.18
C ARG A 758 -13.38 -15.75 -18.41
N HIS A 759 -13.90 -14.54 -18.21
CA HIS A 759 -14.35 -13.59 -19.24
C HIS A 759 -15.64 -13.98 -20.00
N GLU A 760 -16.13 -15.23 -19.85
CA GLU A 760 -17.40 -15.65 -20.46
C GLU A 760 -18.46 -16.08 -19.45
N ASP A 761 -18.06 -16.70 -18.33
CA ASP A 761 -18.97 -17.19 -17.29
C ASP A 761 -18.82 -16.42 -15.99
N TYR A 762 -17.59 -16.02 -15.68
CA TYR A 762 -17.24 -15.27 -14.48
C TYR A 762 -15.99 -14.44 -14.70
N GLU A 763 -15.75 -13.55 -13.77
CA GLU A 763 -14.51 -12.82 -13.57
C GLU A 763 -14.06 -12.99 -12.13
N GLU A 764 -12.75 -12.91 -11.92
CA GLU A 764 -12.14 -13.18 -10.62
C GLU A 764 -10.99 -12.20 -10.39
N VAL A 765 -10.96 -11.63 -9.18
CA VAL A 765 -9.90 -10.77 -8.66
C VAL A 765 -9.68 -11.11 -7.19
N GLY A 766 -8.42 -11.06 -6.74
CA GLY A 766 -8.03 -11.30 -5.36
C GLY A 766 -6.84 -12.24 -5.26
N GLY A 767 -6.91 -13.11 -4.26
CA GLY A 767 -5.90 -14.12 -3.93
C GLY A 767 -5.62 -14.15 -2.43
N THR A 768 -4.69 -15.00 -2.01
CA THR A 768 -4.33 -15.21 -0.59
C THR A 768 -5.55 -15.63 0.25
N ALA A 769 -6.08 -14.79 1.13
CA ALA A 769 -7.17 -15.13 2.05
C ALA A 769 -8.58 -14.75 1.56
N MET A 770 -8.74 -14.17 0.37
CA MET A 770 -10.07 -13.89 -0.19
C MET A 770 -10.03 -13.74 -1.72
N ASN A 771 -11.09 -14.17 -2.41
CA ASN A 771 -11.34 -13.75 -3.80
C ASN A 771 -12.75 -13.21 -3.95
N CYS A 772 -12.90 -12.34 -4.93
CA CYS A 772 -14.17 -11.80 -5.37
C CYS A 772 -14.47 -12.36 -6.76
N LEU A 773 -15.69 -12.84 -6.98
CA LEU A 773 -16.15 -13.27 -8.29
C LEU A 773 -17.38 -12.46 -8.72
N TRP A 774 -17.37 -12.04 -9.99
CA TRP A 774 -18.51 -11.47 -10.70
C TRP A 774 -19.00 -12.49 -11.72
N VAL A 775 -20.26 -12.90 -11.60
CA VAL A 775 -20.82 -13.97 -12.42
C VAL A 775 -21.52 -13.36 -13.62
N LEU A 776 -20.82 -13.33 -14.76
CA LEU A 776 -21.30 -12.75 -16.02
C LEU A 776 -22.56 -13.44 -16.57
N LYS A 777 -22.81 -14.69 -16.15
CA LYS A 777 -24.03 -15.46 -16.45
C LYS A 777 -24.76 -15.81 -15.16
N PRO A 778 -25.67 -14.96 -14.67
CA PRO A 778 -26.28 -15.10 -13.35
C PRO A 778 -26.90 -16.47 -13.07
N GLU A 779 -27.41 -17.16 -14.09
CA GLU A 779 -27.96 -18.51 -13.98
C GLU A 779 -26.92 -19.57 -13.56
N ARG A 780 -25.61 -19.28 -13.68
CA ARG A 780 -24.50 -20.15 -13.29
C ARG A 780 -24.01 -19.90 -11.86
N ALA A 781 -24.42 -18.81 -11.20
CA ALA A 781 -23.86 -18.40 -9.91
C ALA A 781 -23.99 -19.50 -8.83
N ALA A 782 -25.17 -20.13 -8.73
CA ALA A 782 -25.41 -21.21 -7.77
C ALA A 782 -24.56 -22.45 -8.04
N ASP A 783 -24.33 -22.80 -9.32
CA ASP A 783 -23.50 -23.93 -9.69
C ASP A 783 -22.01 -23.65 -9.43
N ILE A 784 -21.53 -22.42 -9.71
CA ILE A 784 -20.17 -21.97 -9.40
C ILE A 784 -19.93 -22.02 -7.89
N GLN A 785 -20.84 -21.43 -7.10
CA GLN A 785 -20.79 -21.50 -5.63
C GLN A 785 -20.67 -22.95 -5.17
N LYS A 786 -21.53 -23.84 -5.66
CA LYS A 786 -21.52 -25.25 -5.30
C LYS A 786 -20.20 -25.94 -5.67
N VAL A 787 -19.64 -25.68 -6.85
CA VAL A 787 -18.37 -26.27 -7.29
C VAL A 787 -17.24 -25.91 -6.33
N LEU A 788 -17.19 -24.66 -5.89
CA LEU A 788 -16.19 -24.16 -4.95
C LEU A 788 -16.40 -24.75 -3.55
N GLU A 789 -17.63 -24.76 -3.01
CA GLU A 789 -17.95 -25.34 -1.70
C GLU A 789 -17.83 -26.88 -1.65
N GLU A 790 -17.91 -27.56 -2.79
CA GLU A 790 -17.69 -29.01 -2.91
C GLU A 790 -16.24 -29.36 -3.25
N TYR A 791 -15.37 -28.37 -3.47
CA TYR A 791 -13.94 -28.61 -3.69
C TYR A 791 -13.32 -29.27 -2.46
N THR A 792 -12.54 -30.33 -2.67
CA THR A 792 -11.89 -31.06 -1.57
C THR A 792 -10.41 -31.20 -1.84
N VAL A 793 -9.61 -30.96 -0.80
CA VAL A 793 -8.17 -31.24 -0.79
C VAL A 793 -7.89 -32.34 0.22
N THR A 794 -6.83 -33.12 -0.02
CA THR A 794 -6.35 -34.09 0.98
C THR A 794 -5.27 -33.43 1.80
N ASP A 795 -5.66 -32.86 2.94
CA ASP A 795 -4.73 -32.26 3.90
C ASP A 795 -3.86 -33.32 4.57
N GLN A 796 -2.59 -33.01 4.77
CA GLN A 796 -1.62 -33.97 5.33
C GLN A 796 -1.88 -34.30 6.80
N VAL A 797 -2.53 -33.38 7.54
CA VAL A 797 -2.82 -33.49 8.97
C VAL A 797 -4.30 -33.78 9.21
N LEU A 798 -5.18 -33.05 8.52
CA LEU A 798 -6.64 -33.10 8.72
C LEU A 798 -7.32 -34.19 7.86
N GLY A 799 -6.64 -34.73 6.85
CA GLY A 799 -7.24 -35.62 5.86
C GLY A 799 -8.10 -34.86 4.84
N PRO A 800 -9.13 -35.49 4.24
CA PRO A 800 -9.99 -34.82 3.27
C PRO A 800 -10.77 -33.66 3.91
N VAL A 801 -10.56 -32.43 3.43
CA VAL A 801 -11.25 -31.23 3.89
C VAL A 801 -11.80 -30.42 2.72
N LYS A 802 -12.78 -29.55 3.00
CA LYS A 802 -13.32 -28.56 2.07
C LYS A 802 -12.73 -27.20 2.40
N PRO A 803 -11.68 -26.75 1.71
CA PRO A 803 -10.89 -25.60 2.16
C PRO A 803 -11.50 -24.26 1.73
N LEU A 804 -12.68 -24.23 1.12
CA LEU A 804 -13.32 -23.02 0.62
C LEU A 804 -14.70 -22.86 1.22
N THR A 805 -15.02 -21.64 1.65
CA THR A 805 -16.37 -21.21 1.92
C THR A 805 -16.74 -20.06 1.00
N VAL A 806 -18.01 -20.01 0.59
CA VAL A 806 -18.50 -19.05 -0.40
C VAL A 806 -19.72 -18.34 0.16
N LEU A 807 -19.79 -17.03 -0.08
CA LEU A 807 -20.87 -16.16 0.32
C LEU A 807 -21.47 -15.50 -0.93
N ASN A 808 -22.76 -15.75 -1.21
CA ASN A 808 -23.47 -15.07 -2.28
C ASN A 808 -24.20 -13.79 -1.80
N ARG A 809 -24.71 -12.97 -2.73
CA ARG A 809 -25.41 -11.70 -2.41
C ARG A 809 -26.57 -11.84 -1.41
N GLN A 810 -27.34 -12.92 -1.45
CA GLN A 810 -28.43 -13.14 -0.49
C GLN A 810 -27.87 -13.44 0.90
N GLU A 811 -26.81 -14.25 0.98
CA GLU A 811 -26.13 -14.55 2.23
C GLU A 811 -25.37 -13.34 2.79
N MET A 812 -24.86 -12.42 1.95
CA MET A 812 -24.33 -11.12 2.38
C MET A 812 -25.42 -10.26 3.03
N LEU A 813 -26.62 -10.25 2.43
CA LEU A 813 -27.77 -9.48 2.94
C LEU A 813 -28.28 -10.04 4.28
N ASP A 814 -28.45 -11.37 4.35
CA ASP A 814 -29.05 -12.06 5.50
C ASP A 814 -28.04 -12.37 6.62
N GLY A 815 -26.75 -12.37 6.31
CA GLY A 815 -25.69 -12.91 7.15
C GLY A 815 -25.58 -14.44 7.05
N LYS A 816 -24.41 -14.98 7.42
CA LYS A 816 -24.13 -16.42 7.41
C LYS A 816 -23.18 -16.80 8.55
N ASP A 817 -23.58 -17.81 9.32
CA ASP A 817 -22.75 -18.39 10.39
C ASP A 817 -22.07 -19.66 9.87
N PHE A 818 -20.73 -19.68 9.91
CA PHE A 818 -19.90 -20.80 9.48
C PHE A 818 -19.40 -21.64 10.67
N GLY A 819 -19.94 -21.43 11.87
CA GLY A 819 -19.57 -22.14 13.10
C GLY A 819 -18.20 -21.69 13.61
N GLU A 820 -17.33 -22.65 13.91
CA GLU A 820 -15.97 -22.38 14.42
C GLU A 820 -15.12 -21.57 13.44
N ALA A 821 -15.45 -21.60 12.15
CA ALA A 821 -14.74 -20.83 11.14
C ALA A 821 -15.01 -19.32 11.24
N GLY A 822 -16.12 -18.89 11.87
CA GLY A 822 -16.52 -17.48 11.98
C GLY A 822 -17.91 -17.20 11.40
N ARG A 823 -18.28 -15.93 11.29
CA ARG A 823 -19.58 -15.49 10.76
C ARG A 823 -19.48 -14.19 9.97
N VAL A 824 -20.44 -13.98 9.08
CA VAL A 824 -20.72 -12.71 8.39
C VAL A 824 -22.03 -12.17 8.91
N ARG A 825 -22.08 -10.93 9.38
CA ARG A 825 -23.31 -10.30 9.88
C ARG A 825 -24.24 -9.93 8.73
N PRO A 826 -25.54 -9.78 9.01
CA PRO A 826 -26.46 -9.22 8.03
C PRO A 826 -25.94 -7.87 7.52
N ARG A 827 -25.82 -7.75 6.20
CA ARG A 827 -25.34 -6.57 5.48
C ARG A 827 -23.86 -6.20 5.66
N GLU A 828 -23.08 -6.97 6.40
CA GLU A 828 -21.66 -6.67 6.64
C GLU A 828 -20.86 -6.52 5.34
N LEU A 829 -21.17 -7.36 4.36
CA LEU A 829 -20.55 -7.39 3.02
C LEU A 829 -21.54 -7.00 1.91
N TYR A 830 -22.66 -6.35 2.25
CA TYR A 830 -23.69 -5.96 1.29
C TYR A 830 -23.74 -4.44 1.15
N SER A 831 -23.21 -3.91 0.04
CA SER A 831 -23.36 -2.49 -0.27
C SER A 831 -24.71 -2.20 -0.92
N GLU A 832 -25.61 -1.56 -0.16
CA GLU A 832 -26.90 -1.12 -0.69
C GLU A 832 -26.74 -0.10 -1.83
N TRP A 833 -25.72 0.75 -1.78
CA TRP A 833 -25.48 1.75 -2.81
C TRP A 833 -24.96 1.10 -4.10
N TRP A 834 -23.81 0.42 -4.04
CA TRP A 834 -23.12 -0.10 -5.23
C TRP A 834 -23.88 -1.21 -5.94
N ILE A 835 -24.56 -2.08 -5.19
CA ILE A 835 -25.39 -3.14 -5.79
C ILE A 835 -26.58 -2.56 -6.57
N ASN A 836 -27.15 -1.45 -6.10
CA ASN A 836 -28.32 -0.82 -6.74
C ASN A 836 -27.95 0.23 -7.81
N HIS A 837 -26.68 0.64 -7.87
CA HIS A 837 -26.17 1.67 -8.79
C HIS A 837 -24.88 1.25 -9.52
N PRO A 838 -24.84 0.06 -10.17
CA PRO A 838 -23.64 -0.43 -10.84
C PRO A 838 -23.19 0.50 -11.99
N ASP A 839 -24.12 1.23 -12.60
CA ASP A 839 -23.85 2.15 -13.72
C ASP A 839 -23.44 3.57 -13.27
N SER A 840 -23.14 3.79 -11.99
CA SER A 840 -22.75 5.11 -11.50
C SER A 840 -21.37 5.50 -12.05
N ASP A 841 -21.22 6.78 -12.44
CA ASP A 841 -19.96 7.29 -12.98
C ASP A 841 -18.84 7.14 -11.96
N ASN A 842 -17.72 6.50 -12.36
CA ASN A 842 -16.63 6.10 -11.47
C ASN A 842 -17.05 5.16 -10.32
N GLY A 843 -18.18 4.47 -10.45
CA GLY A 843 -18.71 3.57 -9.44
C GLY A 843 -17.92 2.28 -9.27
N GLU A 844 -18.20 1.56 -8.19
CA GLU A 844 -17.62 0.25 -7.87
C GLU A 844 -18.60 -0.86 -8.24
N GLU A 845 -18.10 -1.91 -8.88
CA GLU A 845 -18.91 -3.08 -9.23
C GLU A 845 -18.82 -4.10 -8.09
N TRP A 846 -19.93 -4.28 -7.36
CA TRP A 846 -19.94 -5.15 -6.19
C TRP A 846 -19.93 -6.65 -6.55
N PRO A 847 -19.12 -7.50 -5.90
CA PRO A 847 -19.03 -8.92 -6.19
C PRO A 847 -20.37 -9.68 -6.09
N ASP A 848 -20.52 -10.74 -6.89
CA ASP A 848 -21.62 -11.69 -6.74
C ASP A 848 -21.31 -12.74 -5.67
N LEU A 849 -20.05 -13.15 -5.57
CA LEU A 849 -19.55 -14.14 -4.62
C LEU A 849 -18.26 -13.64 -3.94
N PHE A 850 -18.20 -13.74 -2.61
CA PHE A 850 -16.94 -13.74 -1.87
C PHE A 850 -16.51 -15.18 -1.58
N VAL A 851 -15.24 -15.48 -1.76
CA VAL A 851 -14.65 -16.81 -1.53
C VAL A 851 -13.54 -16.68 -0.50
N PHE A 852 -13.70 -17.36 0.64
CA PHE A 852 -12.71 -17.38 1.71
C PHE A 852 -12.12 -18.78 1.84
N PRO A 853 -10.80 -18.94 1.79
CA PRO A 853 -10.18 -20.20 2.14
C PRO A 853 -10.21 -20.42 3.67
N LEU A 854 -10.14 -21.68 4.07
CA LEU A 854 -10.15 -22.13 5.46
C LEU A 854 -8.95 -23.05 5.74
N TYR A 855 -8.66 -23.26 7.02
CA TYR A 855 -7.65 -24.21 7.51
C TYR A 855 -6.24 -23.87 7.02
N ASN A 856 -5.84 -22.59 7.10
CA ASN A 856 -4.51 -22.11 6.68
C ASN A 856 -4.24 -22.32 5.17
N TYR A 857 -5.26 -22.66 4.38
CA TYR A 857 -5.11 -22.66 2.92
C TYR A 857 -5.17 -21.23 2.40
N GLN A 858 -4.54 -21.04 1.25
CA GLN A 858 -4.63 -19.81 0.50
C GLN A 858 -5.04 -20.11 -0.93
N THR A 859 -5.63 -19.10 -1.53
CA THR A 859 -5.92 -19.06 -2.96
C THR A 859 -4.82 -18.33 -3.69
N LEU A 860 -4.57 -18.67 -4.95
CA LEU A 860 -3.50 -18.07 -5.72
C LEU A 860 -3.94 -16.75 -6.36
N ALA A 861 -3.17 -15.68 -6.16
CA ALA A 861 -3.26 -14.47 -6.95
C ALA A 861 -2.61 -14.67 -8.32
N HIS A 862 -3.18 -14.06 -9.36
CA HIS A 862 -2.70 -14.16 -10.73
C HIS A 862 -2.02 -12.87 -11.22
N GLY A 863 -1.29 -12.97 -12.34
CA GLY A 863 -0.51 -11.86 -12.88
C GLY A 863 -1.28 -10.56 -13.09
N ASP A 864 -2.54 -10.62 -13.48
CA ASP A 864 -3.43 -9.46 -13.64
C ASP A 864 -3.77 -8.77 -12.32
N ALA A 865 -4.00 -9.52 -11.23
CA ALA A 865 -4.17 -8.96 -9.89
C ALA A 865 -2.87 -8.30 -9.39
N LEU A 866 -1.71 -8.88 -9.72
CA LEU A 866 -0.40 -8.32 -9.38
C LEU A 866 0.00 -7.11 -10.24
N ALA A 867 -0.51 -7.05 -11.48
CA ALA A 867 -0.27 -5.93 -12.39
C ALA A 867 -1.11 -4.71 -11.98
N SER A 868 -2.37 -4.93 -11.60
CA SER A 868 -3.28 -3.88 -11.13
C SER A 868 -2.98 -3.43 -9.69
N GLY A 869 -2.35 -4.29 -8.88
CA GLY A 869 -2.18 -4.05 -7.44
C GLY A 869 -3.44 -4.31 -6.62
N ILE A 870 -4.48 -4.84 -7.25
CA ILE A 870 -5.78 -5.07 -6.62
C ILE A 870 -5.85 -6.50 -6.16
N ASN A 871 -5.47 -6.67 -4.91
CA ASN A 871 -5.50 -7.91 -4.16
C ASN A 871 -5.56 -7.54 -2.67
N ASN A 872 -5.80 -8.52 -1.81
CA ASN A 872 -6.04 -8.25 -0.38
C ASN A 872 -4.81 -7.71 0.37
N VAL A 873 -3.66 -7.63 -0.28
CA VAL A 873 -2.39 -7.20 0.31
C VAL A 873 -1.85 -5.92 -0.34
N GLY A 874 -2.57 -5.33 -1.30
CA GLY A 874 -2.18 -4.09 -1.99
C GLY A 874 -0.89 -4.18 -2.81
N ILE A 875 -0.39 -5.39 -3.13
CA ILE A 875 0.90 -5.55 -3.82
C ILE A 875 0.67 -5.38 -5.33
N GLY A 876 1.15 -4.26 -5.88
CA GLY A 876 1.26 -4.01 -7.31
C GLY A 876 2.71 -3.95 -7.77
N PHE A 877 3.08 -4.71 -8.82
CA PHE A 877 4.42 -4.59 -9.40
C PHE A 877 4.54 -3.44 -10.41
N GLY A 878 3.43 -2.83 -10.83
CA GLY A 878 3.42 -1.77 -11.85
C GLY A 878 4.00 -2.21 -13.19
N ILE A 879 3.99 -3.52 -13.45
CA ILE A 879 4.45 -4.17 -14.68
C ILE A 879 3.40 -5.16 -15.14
N ASN A 880 3.39 -5.44 -16.44
CA ASN A 880 2.59 -6.55 -16.98
C ASN A 880 3.18 -7.87 -16.48
N VAL A 881 2.48 -8.51 -15.54
CA VAL A 881 2.84 -9.83 -15.04
C VAL A 881 1.99 -10.84 -15.80
N PRO A 882 2.60 -11.86 -16.44
CA PRO A 882 1.82 -12.86 -17.16
C PRO A 882 0.77 -13.53 -16.27
N GLU A 883 -0.44 -13.73 -16.78
CA GLU A 883 -1.53 -14.39 -16.03
C GLU A 883 -1.19 -15.80 -15.52
N SER A 884 -0.20 -16.47 -16.13
CA SER A 884 0.31 -17.77 -15.67
C SER A 884 1.13 -17.69 -14.38
N VAL A 885 1.50 -16.49 -13.95
CA VAL A 885 2.12 -16.28 -12.65
C VAL A 885 1.06 -16.57 -11.59
N GLN A 886 1.40 -17.50 -10.71
CA GLN A 886 0.63 -17.83 -9.52
C GLN A 886 1.45 -17.39 -8.32
N PHE A 887 0.82 -16.57 -7.49
CA PHE A 887 1.43 -15.93 -6.34
C PHE A 887 0.63 -16.22 -5.07
N GLY A 888 1.35 -16.44 -3.98
CA GLY A 888 0.82 -16.65 -2.64
C GLY A 888 1.80 -16.09 -1.63
N LEU A 889 1.42 -16.00 -0.36
CA LEU A 889 2.26 -15.44 0.70
C LEU A 889 2.39 -16.43 1.86
N PRO A 890 3.53 -16.40 2.57
CA PRO A 890 3.65 -17.06 3.86
C PRO A 890 2.58 -16.61 4.87
N GLY A 891 2.49 -15.31 5.17
CA GLY A 891 1.44 -14.77 6.03
C GLY A 891 0.27 -14.21 5.23
N ILE A 892 -0.96 -14.52 5.64
CA ILE A 892 -2.17 -14.07 4.96
C ILE A 892 -3.22 -13.54 5.93
N HIS A 893 -4.03 -12.60 5.47
CA HIS A 893 -5.22 -12.08 6.15
C HIS A 893 -6.28 -11.67 5.13
N GLY A 894 -7.49 -11.41 5.62
CA GLY A 894 -8.67 -11.01 4.82
C GLY A 894 -9.88 -11.92 5.01
N GLY A 895 -9.68 -13.09 5.63
CA GLY A 895 -10.69 -14.13 5.82
C GLY A 895 -11.28 -14.20 7.23
N LEU A 896 -12.21 -15.13 7.42
CA LEU A 896 -12.94 -15.31 8.69
C LEU A 896 -12.04 -15.60 9.89
N GLN A 897 -10.89 -16.24 9.67
CA GLN A 897 -9.99 -16.68 10.73
C GLN A 897 -9.05 -15.56 11.23
N THR A 898 -8.94 -14.48 10.46
CA THR A 898 -8.11 -13.30 10.77
C THR A 898 -8.93 -12.13 11.32
N ALA A 899 -10.15 -12.40 11.79
CA ALA A 899 -11.04 -11.36 12.31
C ALA A 899 -10.81 -11.01 13.79
N TYR A 900 -10.03 -11.80 14.53
CA TYR A 900 -9.80 -11.59 15.97
C TYR A 900 -8.64 -10.62 16.19
N VAL A 901 -8.85 -9.58 17.00
CA VAL A 901 -7.90 -8.46 17.19
C VAL A 901 -7.86 -7.99 18.64
N PRO A 902 -6.76 -7.36 19.10
CA PRO A 902 -6.73 -6.71 20.39
C PRO A 902 -7.63 -5.47 20.36
N LEU A 903 -8.29 -5.19 21.48
CA LEU A 903 -8.96 -3.91 21.68
C LEU A 903 -8.84 -3.49 23.15
N VAL A 904 -8.17 -2.36 23.37
CA VAL A 904 -8.07 -1.71 24.67
C VAL A 904 -8.59 -0.29 24.53
N PHE A 905 -9.59 0.06 25.32
CA PHE A 905 -10.21 1.38 25.29
C PHE A 905 -10.00 2.11 26.61
N LYS A 906 -9.21 3.17 26.60
CA LYS A 906 -9.06 4.08 27.74
C LYS A 906 -9.96 5.29 27.54
N ALA A 907 -10.92 5.45 28.44
CA ALA A 907 -11.78 6.63 28.49
C ALA A 907 -11.15 7.76 29.34
N PRO A 908 -11.63 9.00 29.22
CA PRO A 908 -11.22 10.10 30.08
C PRO A 908 -11.52 9.79 31.55
N ALA A 909 -10.67 10.28 32.45
CA ALA A 909 -10.85 10.11 33.89
C ALA A 909 -12.25 10.55 34.35
N GLY A 910 -12.89 9.75 35.21
CA GLY A 910 -14.27 9.99 35.68
C GLY A 910 -15.37 9.42 34.78
N THR A 911 -15.02 8.71 33.71
CA THR A 911 -16.00 7.99 32.87
C THR A 911 -16.26 6.58 33.43
N ASP A 912 -17.11 6.48 34.46
CA ASP A 912 -17.33 5.23 35.23
C ASP A 912 -17.72 4.00 34.38
N ALA A 913 -18.34 4.20 33.21
CA ALA A 913 -18.73 3.12 32.30
C ALA A 913 -17.52 2.31 31.79
N TYR A 914 -16.35 2.95 31.66
CA TYR A 914 -15.14 2.37 31.07
C TYR A 914 -13.96 2.44 32.07
N ALA A 915 -14.23 2.05 33.31
CA ALA A 915 -13.26 2.16 34.40
C ALA A 915 -11.96 1.37 34.12
N PRO A 916 -10.78 1.89 34.51
CA PRO A 916 -9.49 1.22 34.35
C PRO A 916 -9.44 -0.20 34.92
N GLY A 917 -8.79 -1.12 34.19
CA GLY A 917 -8.58 -2.52 34.58
C GLY A 917 -9.80 -3.41 34.41
N ARG A 918 -10.88 -2.91 33.80
CA ARG A 918 -12.05 -3.73 33.46
C ARG A 918 -11.70 -4.69 32.32
N VAL A 919 -12.16 -5.93 32.44
CA VAL A 919 -12.10 -6.94 31.37
C VAL A 919 -13.52 -7.25 30.91
N TYR A 920 -13.73 -7.22 29.60
CA TYR A 920 -14.97 -7.65 28.97
C TYR A 920 -14.68 -8.82 28.03
N ASP A 921 -15.35 -9.94 28.27
CA ASP A 921 -15.03 -11.25 27.69
C ASP A 921 -16.04 -11.73 26.65
N ARG A 922 -16.95 -10.84 26.22
CA ARG A 922 -17.90 -11.15 25.15
C ARG A 922 -17.56 -10.37 23.90
N GLU A 923 -18.09 -10.86 22.79
CA GLU A 923 -17.87 -10.24 21.50
C GLU A 923 -18.23 -8.76 21.48
N VAL A 924 -17.27 -7.97 20.99
CA VAL A 924 -17.43 -6.57 20.58
C VAL A 924 -16.80 -6.40 19.20
N GLU A 925 -17.15 -5.32 18.52
CA GLU A 925 -16.80 -5.12 17.12
C GLU A 925 -15.96 -3.87 16.94
N ILE A 926 -15.08 -3.85 15.94
CA ILE A 926 -14.27 -2.66 15.65
C ILE A 926 -15.14 -1.42 15.36
N GLY A 927 -16.31 -1.62 14.74
CA GLY A 927 -17.27 -0.53 14.51
C GLY A 927 -17.97 -0.02 15.76
N ASP A 928 -17.80 -0.65 16.93
CA ASP A 928 -18.35 -0.18 18.21
C ASP A 928 -17.51 1.00 18.77
N ILE A 929 -16.30 1.23 18.27
CA ILE A 929 -15.37 2.25 18.77
C ILE A 929 -15.91 3.67 18.53
N ALA A 930 -16.21 4.03 17.28
CA ALA A 930 -16.71 5.36 16.95
C ALA A 930 -17.98 5.78 17.72
N PRO A 931 -19.08 4.97 17.79
CA PRO A 931 -20.26 5.32 18.57
C PRO A 931 -19.98 5.45 20.07
N THR A 932 -19.02 4.69 20.62
CA THR A 932 -18.56 4.87 22.00
C THR A 932 -17.98 6.25 22.23
N ILE A 933 -17.12 6.70 21.32
CA ILE A 933 -16.50 8.01 21.40
C ILE A 933 -17.55 9.11 21.24
N TYR A 934 -18.49 8.97 20.30
CA TYR A 934 -19.60 9.91 20.14
C TYR A 934 -20.40 10.05 21.44
N GLU A 935 -20.71 8.94 22.12
CA GLU A 935 -21.41 8.97 23.40
C GLU A 935 -20.62 9.72 24.49
N ILE A 936 -19.32 9.41 24.66
CA ILE A 936 -18.45 10.05 25.65
C ILE A 936 -18.30 11.56 25.41
N MET A 937 -18.25 11.95 24.13
CA MET A 937 -18.08 13.34 23.71
C MET A 937 -19.41 14.10 23.64
N GLY A 938 -20.55 13.41 23.76
CA GLY A 938 -21.88 14.00 23.58
C GLY A 938 -22.16 14.42 22.13
N TRP A 939 -21.47 13.81 21.17
CA TRP A 939 -21.62 14.09 19.74
C TRP A 939 -22.75 13.24 19.14
N PRO A 940 -23.54 13.78 18.19
CA PRO A 940 -24.51 12.98 17.47
C PRO A 940 -23.80 11.99 16.54
N ALA A 941 -24.16 10.71 16.64
CA ALA A 941 -23.67 9.69 15.72
C ALA A 941 -24.17 9.98 14.29
N PRO A 942 -23.31 9.92 13.26
CA PRO A 942 -23.72 10.01 11.87
C PRO A 942 -24.71 8.91 11.47
N GLY A 943 -25.46 9.15 10.38
CA GLY A 943 -26.44 8.19 9.87
C GLY A 943 -25.84 6.91 9.29
N CYS A 944 -24.53 6.88 9.03
CA CYS A 944 -23.82 5.72 8.50
C CYS A 944 -23.41 4.70 9.56
N VAL A 945 -23.51 5.03 10.86
CA VAL A 945 -23.03 4.17 11.95
C VAL A 945 -23.89 2.91 12.06
N ASP A 946 -23.24 1.75 11.95
CA ASP A 946 -23.85 0.42 12.15
C ASP A 946 -23.55 -0.14 13.55
N GLY A 947 -22.37 0.18 14.09
CA GLY A 947 -21.93 -0.27 15.40
C GLY A 947 -22.74 0.32 16.55
N LYS A 948 -22.49 -0.17 17.75
CA LYS A 948 -23.12 0.29 19.01
C LYS A 948 -22.04 0.69 20.01
N PRO A 949 -22.33 1.56 20.99
CA PRO A 949 -21.38 1.84 22.04
C PRO A 949 -20.92 0.56 22.77
N LEU A 950 -19.65 0.52 23.13
CA LEU A 950 -19.01 -0.56 23.87
C LEU A 950 -19.67 -0.71 25.27
N PRO A 951 -19.75 -1.93 25.83
CA PRO A 951 -20.53 -2.26 27.03
C PRO A 951 -19.88 -2.07 28.41
#